data_AF-A0A7Y3NIU7-F1
#
_entry.id   AF-A0A7Y3NIU7-F1
#
_cell.length_a   1.000
_cell.length_b   1.000
_cell.length_c   1.000
_cell.angle_alpha   90.00
_cell.angle_beta   90.00
_cell.angle_gamma   90.00
#
_symmetry.space_group_name_H-M   'P 1'
#
loop_
_entity.id
_entity.type
_entity.pdbx_description
1 polymer ?
#
loop_
_entity_poly.entity_id
_entity_poly.type
_entity_poly.pdbx_seq_one_letter_code
_entity_poly.pdbx_strand_id
1 'polypeptide(L)'
;MNAALTLVSDQDAALAYLTEARKHHTQAVIAKHLGVGVRTISRWEARQTNPPAYLAHALQQLLPFGEESPAGAFDFIDLFAGIGGLRNAFEQVGGRCVYTSEWDSYAQKTYAENFRDRYPIAGDITQVNAADIPDHDVLLAGFPCQPFSIAGVSKKNALGKKHGFACETQGTLFFDVARIIEAKRPRAFLLENVKNLVSHDKGRTFDVIRSTLTHDLGYHIHYRVIDGAHFVPQHRERILIVGFREPVAFDFDALPLPPKGTHTLKDILHRTDGSEPVLQWDEGRFFDHKKKKVQDKYTLTDNLWLYLQNYAEKHRLKGNGFGFGLVKPTDVARTLSARYYKDGSEILAYQGTRKNPRRLTPRECARLMGYPDTFRIPVSDTRAYQLFSQAAIVPMVEYAAKLMVSQLNLGEKAPEAVEVPKDIMATTRWTKEQLKLAFHLYCQLPFGKLHSRNPEIIKLSKLIGRTPGAVAMKLVNFASLDPAITSTGRAGLGNAGSLDREVWAEFHADWEKLAVECEMLRRNLDRAAPPEDETDELLVPEDYTGETRRVVTEQRIKQNFFRRAVLSSYQGRCCMSGLSEPRLLVASHIVPWSKDKANRLNPSNGLCLSAIHDRAFDKGLITLTDDFKIVVSKELKRKKEPFVIEVLLPLDGRVIEPPERFAPQPEFVAWHRKELFVDNRK
;
A
#
# COMPACT_ATOMS: atom_id res chain seq x y z
N MET A 1 -33.03 15.34 -17.58
CA MET A 1 -34.43 15.50 -17.13
C MET A 1 -34.71 14.43 -16.08
N ASN A 2 -35.02 14.87 -14.86
CA ASN A 2 -35.26 14.03 -13.69
C ASN A 2 -36.47 13.11 -13.87
N ALA A 3 -36.30 11.81 -13.68
CA ALA A 3 -37.36 10.92 -13.26
C ALA A 3 -36.96 10.30 -11.92
N ALA A 4 -37.51 10.87 -10.85
CA ALA A 4 -37.50 10.27 -9.53
C ALA A 4 -38.25 8.93 -9.62
N LEU A 5 -37.56 7.82 -9.39
CA LEU A 5 -38.19 6.54 -9.13
C LEU A 5 -38.68 6.56 -7.67
N THR A 6 -39.95 6.93 -7.51
CA THR A 6 -40.73 6.79 -6.28
C THR A 6 -40.91 5.31 -5.92
N LEU A 7 -41.04 5.06 -4.62
CA LEU A 7 -41.28 3.78 -3.94
C LEU A 7 -42.27 2.87 -4.69
N VAL A 8 -41.87 1.63 -4.98
CA VAL A 8 -42.75 0.58 -5.49
C VAL A 8 -42.41 -0.76 -4.85
N SER A 9 -43.41 -1.63 -4.64
CA SER A 9 -43.17 -2.98 -4.10
C SER A 9 -42.18 -3.74 -5.00
N ASP A 10 -41.45 -4.76 -4.48
CA ASP A 10 -40.50 -5.53 -5.33
C ASP A 10 -41.16 -6.10 -6.61
N GLN A 11 -42.49 -6.35 -6.60
CA GLN A 11 -43.24 -6.75 -7.81
C GLN A 11 -43.46 -5.59 -8.79
N ASP A 12 -43.77 -4.42 -8.28
CA ASP A 12 -43.95 -3.23 -9.11
C ASP A 12 -42.61 -2.69 -9.65
N ALA A 13 -41.52 -2.88 -8.90
CA ALA A 13 -40.16 -2.59 -9.37
C ALA A 13 -39.77 -3.51 -10.54
N ALA A 14 -40.07 -4.81 -10.45
CA ALA A 14 -39.87 -5.74 -11.57
C ALA A 14 -40.68 -5.31 -12.81
N LEU A 15 -41.93 -4.89 -12.63
CA LEU A 15 -42.75 -4.41 -13.74
C LEU A 15 -42.25 -3.08 -14.32
N ALA A 16 -41.77 -2.17 -13.48
CA ALA A 16 -41.17 -0.91 -13.89
C ALA A 16 -39.88 -1.13 -14.69
N TYR A 17 -39.00 -2.01 -14.20
CA TYR A 17 -37.76 -2.37 -14.91
C TYR A 17 -38.05 -3.14 -16.20
N LEU A 18 -39.06 -4.02 -16.23
CA LEU A 18 -39.49 -4.65 -17.48
C LEU A 18 -39.95 -3.59 -18.49
N THR A 19 -40.76 -2.63 -18.05
CA THR A 19 -41.26 -1.55 -18.90
C THR A 19 -40.12 -0.70 -19.46
N GLU A 20 -39.13 -0.38 -18.61
CA GLU A 20 -37.97 0.41 -19.01
C GLU A 20 -37.03 -0.38 -19.94
N ALA A 21 -36.72 -1.64 -19.62
CA ALA A 21 -35.88 -2.51 -20.44
C ALA A 21 -36.45 -2.71 -21.85
N ARG A 22 -37.78 -2.74 -21.97
CA ARG A 22 -38.49 -2.88 -23.25
C ARG A 22 -38.36 -1.69 -24.19
N LYS A 23 -37.92 -0.54 -23.70
CA LYS A 23 -37.53 0.60 -24.55
C LYS A 23 -36.21 0.35 -25.31
N HIS A 24 -35.37 -0.58 -24.83
CA HIS A 24 -34.02 -0.81 -25.35
C HIS A 24 -33.82 -2.20 -25.95
N HIS A 25 -34.57 -3.20 -25.48
CA HIS A 25 -34.39 -4.60 -25.87
C HIS A 25 -35.71 -5.23 -26.32
N THR A 26 -35.66 -6.11 -27.33
CA THR A 26 -36.84 -6.85 -27.82
C THR A 26 -37.31 -7.88 -26.79
N GLN A 27 -38.59 -8.30 -26.85
CA GLN A 27 -39.12 -9.35 -25.96
C GLN A 27 -38.28 -10.62 -26.02
N ALA A 28 -37.71 -10.97 -27.18
CA ALA A 28 -36.86 -12.14 -27.36
C ALA A 28 -35.54 -12.04 -26.58
N VAL A 29 -34.91 -10.86 -26.56
CA VAL A 29 -33.67 -10.61 -25.81
C VAL A 29 -33.92 -10.67 -24.30
N ILE A 30 -34.99 -10.03 -23.83
CA ILE A 30 -35.37 -10.05 -22.41
C ILE A 30 -35.75 -11.47 -21.97
N ALA A 31 -36.53 -12.18 -22.77
CA ALA A 31 -36.91 -13.57 -22.49
C ALA A 31 -35.68 -14.48 -22.34
N LYS A 32 -34.70 -14.33 -23.25
CA LYS A 32 -33.43 -15.05 -23.19
C LYS A 32 -32.64 -14.74 -21.92
N HIS A 33 -32.54 -13.46 -21.55
CA HIS A 33 -31.81 -13.01 -20.34
C HIS A 33 -32.45 -13.53 -19.05
N LEU A 34 -33.77 -13.60 -18.99
CA LEU A 34 -34.51 -14.04 -17.80
C LEU A 34 -34.74 -15.56 -17.75
N GLY A 35 -34.37 -16.30 -18.81
CA GLY A 35 -34.64 -17.74 -18.91
C GLY A 35 -36.13 -18.09 -18.99
N VAL A 36 -36.96 -17.20 -19.55
CA VAL A 36 -38.42 -17.39 -19.69
C VAL A 36 -38.85 -17.38 -21.16
N GLY A 37 -40.07 -17.83 -21.47
CA GLY A 37 -40.62 -17.75 -22.82
C GLY A 37 -41.03 -16.34 -23.23
N VAL A 38 -40.93 -16.01 -24.52
CA VAL A 38 -41.35 -14.69 -25.07
C VAL A 38 -42.80 -14.36 -24.73
N ARG A 39 -43.71 -15.36 -24.79
CA ARG A 39 -45.11 -15.20 -24.39
C ARG A 39 -45.29 -14.81 -22.91
N THR A 40 -44.36 -15.21 -22.04
CA THR A 40 -44.38 -14.82 -20.63
C THR A 40 -44.09 -13.33 -20.47
N ILE A 41 -43.15 -12.78 -21.26
CA ILE A 41 -42.88 -11.34 -21.31
C ILE A 41 -44.12 -10.57 -21.77
N SER A 42 -44.77 -11.01 -22.85
CA SER A 42 -45.98 -10.36 -23.36
C SER A 42 -47.14 -10.36 -22.35
N ARG A 43 -47.27 -11.43 -21.55
CA ARG A 43 -48.27 -11.53 -20.48
C ARG A 43 -48.00 -10.56 -19.33
N TRP A 44 -46.73 -10.33 -18.99
CA TRP A 44 -46.33 -9.33 -17.99
C TRP A 44 -46.59 -7.91 -18.46
N GLU A 45 -46.27 -7.58 -19.71
CA GLU A 45 -46.54 -6.27 -20.30
C GLU A 45 -48.05 -5.97 -20.38
N ALA A 46 -48.85 -6.96 -20.74
CA ALA A 46 -50.31 -6.86 -20.78
C ALA A 46 -50.96 -6.90 -19.38
N ARG A 47 -50.17 -6.97 -18.30
CA ARG A 47 -50.61 -7.08 -16.90
C ARG A 47 -51.58 -8.24 -16.64
N GLN A 48 -51.51 -9.29 -17.45
CA GLN A 48 -52.28 -10.53 -17.24
C GLN A 48 -51.71 -11.34 -16.08
N THR A 49 -50.40 -11.22 -15.85
CA THR A 49 -49.65 -11.76 -14.71
C THR A 49 -48.54 -10.76 -14.36
N ASN A 50 -48.01 -10.78 -13.13
CA ASN A 50 -46.90 -9.91 -12.76
C ASN A 50 -45.56 -10.64 -12.88
N PRO A 51 -44.47 -9.94 -13.26
CA PRO A 51 -43.13 -10.50 -13.15
C PRO A 51 -42.83 -10.80 -11.68
N PRO A 52 -42.30 -12.00 -11.36
CA PRO A 52 -41.86 -12.31 -10.01
C PRO A 52 -40.87 -11.27 -9.48
N ALA A 53 -41.04 -10.88 -8.21
CA ALA A 53 -40.19 -9.91 -7.52
C ALA A 53 -38.68 -10.20 -7.65
N TYR A 54 -38.29 -11.48 -7.65
CA TYR A 54 -36.89 -11.88 -7.76
C TYR A 54 -36.26 -11.56 -9.13
N LEU A 55 -37.06 -11.33 -10.18
CA LEU A 55 -36.58 -10.95 -11.51
C LEU A 55 -36.28 -9.45 -11.64
N ALA A 56 -36.63 -8.63 -10.64
CA ALA A 56 -36.39 -7.19 -10.68
C ALA A 56 -34.91 -6.88 -10.98
N HIS A 57 -33.97 -7.60 -10.38
CA HIS A 57 -32.55 -7.34 -10.61
C HIS A 57 -32.10 -7.74 -12.01
N ALA A 58 -32.52 -8.90 -12.51
CA ALA A 58 -32.19 -9.33 -13.86
C ALA A 58 -32.80 -8.38 -14.92
N LEU A 59 -33.96 -7.79 -14.63
CA LEU A 59 -34.58 -6.75 -15.45
C LEU A 59 -33.86 -5.40 -15.34
N GLN A 60 -33.38 -5.04 -14.15
CA GLN A 60 -32.56 -3.85 -13.93
C GLN A 60 -31.25 -3.91 -14.73
N GLN A 61 -30.67 -5.12 -14.88
CA GLN A 61 -29.48 -5.34 -15.70
C GLN A 61 -29.66 -5.05 -17.20
N LEU A 62 -30.92 -4.94 -17.65
CA LEU A 62 -31.28 -4.63 -19.04
C LEU A 62 -31.62 -3.16 -19.25
N LEU A 63 -31.44 -2.31 -18.23
CA LEU A 63 -31.70 -0.88 -18.36
C LEU A 63 -30.46 -0.16 -18.89
N PRO A 64 -30.62 0.94 -19.65
CA PRO A 64 -29.51 1.82 -19.94
C PRO A 64 -29.07 2.44 -18.61
N PHE A 65 -27.95 1.98 -18.10
CA PHE A 65 -27.33 2.59 -16.93
C PHE A 65 -26.80 3.99 -17.28
N GLY A 66 -26.53 4.78 -16.24
CA GLY A 66 -26.34 6.23 -16.28
C GLY A 66 -25.30 6.78 -17.26
N GLU A 67 -25.13 8.12 -17.25
CA GLU A 67 -24.11 8.81 -18.05
C GLU A 67 -22.73 8.18 -17.87
N GLU A 68 -21.91 8.20 -18.92
CA GLU A 68 -20.54 7.66 -18.88
C GLU A 68 -19.83 8.14 -17.60
N SER A 69 -19.31 7.20 -16.81
CA SER A 69 -18.35 7.56 -15.78
C SER A 69 -17.26 8.39 -16.46
N PRO A 70 -16.98 9.61 -15.97
CA PRO A 70 -15.99 10.48 -16.59
C PRO A 70 -14.68 9.70 -16.76
N ALA A 71 -13.96 9.98 -17.84
CA ALA A 71 -12.69 9.31 -18.11
C ALA A 71 -11.80 9.37 -16.86
N GLY A 72 -11.43 8.21 -16.34
CA GLY A 72 -10.49 8.09 -15.23
C GLY A 72 -9.06 8.36 -15.70
N ALA A 73 -8.16 8.60 -14.75
CA ALA A 73 -6.73 8.68 -15.02
C ALA A 73 -6.14 7.31 -15.46
N PHE A 74 -6.81 6.22 -15.12
CA PHE A 74 -6.49 4.85 -15.52
C PHE A 74 -7.74 3.96 -15.42
N ASP A 75 -7.75 2.85 -16.15
CA ASP A 75 -8.84 1.88 -16.13
C ASP A 75 -8.52 0.69 -15.22
N PHE A 76 -9.52 0.17 -14.52
CA PHE A 76 -9.37 -1.02 -13.68
C PHE A 76 -10.55 -1.97 -13.78
N ILE A 77 -10.32 -3.23 -13.38
CA ILE A 77 -11.37 -4.23 -13.22
C ILE A 77 -11.50 -4.69 -11.77
N ASP A 78 -12.69 -5.11 -11.36
CA ASP A 78 -13.03 -5.51 -9.99
C ASP A 78 -13.54 -6.96 -9.97
N LEU A 79 -12.66 -7.90 -9.64
CA LEU A 79 -12.97 -9.34 -9.55
C LEU A 79 -13.29 -9.74 -8.10
N PHE A 80 -14.27 -10.62 -7.92
CA PHE A 80 -14.80 -10.95 -6.59
C PHE A 80 -15.24 -9.68 -5.85
N ALA A 81 -15.95 -8.82 -6.59
CA ALA A 81 -16.17 -7.44 -6.22
C ALA A 81 -16.95 -7.27 -4.91
N GLY A 82 -17.74 -8.27 -4.53
CA GLY A 82 -18.64 -8.23 -3.39
C GLY A 82 -19.57 -7.02 -3.52
N ILE A 83 -19.43 -6.10 -2.56
CA ILE A 83 -20.20 -4.84 -2.53
C ILE A 83 -19.35 -3.63 -2.94
N GLY A 84 -18.25 -3.85 -3.65
CA GLY A 84 -17.41 -2.82 -4.28
C GLY A 84 -16.45 -2.09 -3.35
N GLY A 85 -15.93 -2.77 -2.33
CA GLY A 85 -14.99 -2.15 -1.39
C GLY A 85 -13.64 -1.77 -2.01
N LEU A 86 -13.13 -2.63 -2.91
CA LEU A 86 -11.90 -2.36 -3.67
C LEU A 86 -12.14 -1.25 -4.68
N ARG A 87 -13.23 -1.35 -5.46
CA ARG A 87 -13.65 -0.31 -6.39
C ARG A 87 -13.78 1.06 -5.74
N ASN A 88 -14.49 1.16 -4.61
CA ASN A 88 -14.72 2.45 -3.95
C ASN A 88 -13.39 3.15 -3.69
N ALA A 89 -12.39 2.43 -3.17
CA ALA A 89 -11.05 2.96 -2.94
C ALA A 89 -10.32 3.41 -4.22
N PHE A 90 -10.44 2.67 -5.33
CA PHE A 90 -9.75 3.00 -6.58
C PHE A 90 -10.43 4.12 -7.36
N GLU A 91 -11.75 4.29 -7.27
CA GLU A 91 -12.45 5.46 -7.82
C GLU A 91 -12.05 6.76 -7.10
N GLN A 92 -11.80 6.72 -5.78
CA GLN A 92 -11.34 7.90 -5.03
C GLN A 92 -9.96 8.41 -5.46
N VAL A 93 -9.15 7.57 -6.11
CA VAL A 93 -7.82 7.94 -6.64
C VAL A 93 -7.83 8.14 -8.16
N GLY A 94 -9.01 8.33 -8.75
CA GLY A 94 -9.18 8.67 -10.15
C GLY A 94 -9.24 7.48 -11.11
N GLY A 95 -9.38 6.25 -10.61
CA GLY A 95 -9.58 5.08 -11.46
C GLY A 95 -11.00 4.99 -12.02
N ARG A 96 -11.15 4.39 -13.20
CA ARG A 96 -12.45 4.07 -13.80
C ARG A 96 -12.64 2.55 -13.88
N CYS A 97 -13.73 2.04 -13.30
CA CYS A 97 -14.07 0.63 -13.36
C CYS A 97 -14.63 0.29 -14.75
N VAL A 98 -13.98 -0.62 -15.50
CA VAL A 98 -14.40 -1.03 -16.85
C VAL A 98 -14.97 -2.44 -16.90
N TYR A 99 -14.82 -3.22 -15.83
CA TYR A 99 -15.37 -4.58 -15.74
C TYR A 99 -15.50 -5.02 -14.27
N THR A 100 -16.57 -5.75 -13.98
CA THR A 100 -16.87 -6.26 -12.63
C THR A 100 -17.29 -7.71 -12.71
N SER A 101 -16.78 -8.55 -11.80
CA SER A 101 -17.29 -9.91 -11.60
C SER A 101 -17.64 -10.17 -10.13
N GLU A 102 -18.87 -10.63 -9.89
CA GLU A 102 -19.39 -11.05 -8.60
C GLU A 102 -20.46 -12.11 -8.81
N TRP A 103 -20.41 -13.22 -8.06
CA TRP A 103 -21.31 -14.37 -8.26
C TRP A 103 -22.52 -14.36 -7.33
N ASP A 104 -22.43 -13.75 -6.14
CA ASP A 104 -23.52 -13.70 -5.17
C ASP A 104 -24.56 -12.66 -5.58
N SER A 105 -25.81 -13.11 -5.76
CA SER A 105 -26.90 -12.25 -6.23
C SER A 105 -27.24 -11.09 -5.28
N TYR A 106 -27.00 -11.23 -3.97
CA TYR A 106 -27.26 -10.15 -3.01
C TYR A 106 -26.15 -9.11 -3.02
N ALA A 107 -24.91 -9.54 -3.24
CA ALA A 107 -23.76 -8.70 -3.50
C ALA A 107 -23.98 -7.90 -4.80
N GLN A 108 -24.34 -8.56 -5.91
CA GLN A 108 -24.69 -7.90 -7.17
C GLN A 108 -25.80 -6.85 -6.99
N LYS A 109 -26.88 -7.19 -6.26
CA LYS A 109 -27.98 -6.24 -5.96
C LYS A 109 -27.47 -5.01 -5.21
N THR A 110 -26.62 -5.21 -4.20
CA THR A 110 -26.05 -4.11 -3.41
C THR A 110 -25.06 -3.29 -4.23
N TYR A 111 -24.23 -3.94 -5.05
CA TYR A 111 -23.27 -3.30 -5.93
C TYR A 111 -23.97 -2.39 -6.95
N ALA A 112 -24.96 -2.92 -7.69
CA ALA A 112 -25.67 -2.16 -8.73
C ALA A 112 -26.44 -0.93 -8.20
N GLU A 113 -26.87 -0.97 -6.94
CA GLU A 113 -27.55 0.16 -6.31
C GLU A 113 -26.57 1.30 -5.94
N ASN A 114 -25.28 0.98 -5.77
CA ASN A 114 -24.23 1.93 -5.41
C ASN A 114 -23.35 2.36 -6.59
N PHE A 115 -23.21 1.48 -7.58
CA PHE A 115 -22.38 1.68 -8.77
C PHE A 115 -23.23 1.45 -10.02
N ARG A 116 -23.56 2.53 -10.71
CA ARG A 116 -24.47 2.51 -11.87
C ARG A 116 -23.68 2.42 -13.18
N ASP A 117 -23.06 1.27 -13.40
CA ASP A 117 -22.23 1.05 -14.59
C ASP A 117 -23.03 0.72 -15.84
N ARG A 118 -22.51 1.13 -16.99
CA ARG A 118 -23.02 0.73 -18.31
C ARG A 118 -22.93 -0.79 -18.58
N TYR A 119 -21.99 -1.48 -17.94
CA TYR A 119 -21.73 -2.88 -18.19
C TYR A 119 -22.41 -3.77 -17.13
N PRO A 120 -22.99 -4.92 -17.53
CA PRO A 120 -23.54 -5.87 -16.58
C PRO A 120 -22.44 -6.44 -15.69
N ILE A 121 -22.77 -6.72 -14.44
CA ILE A 121 -21.88 -7.43 -13.51
C ILE A 121 -21.75 -8.87 -14.02
N ALA A 122 -20.53 -9.30 -14.33
CA ALA A 122 -20.27 -10.68 -14.71
C ALA A 122 -20.50 -11.60 -13.48
N GLY A 123 -21.12 -12.74 -13.70
CA GLY A 123 -21.41 -13.71 -12.65
C GLY A 123 -20.16 -14.52 -12.25
N ASP A 124 -20.29 -15.84 -12.30
CA ASP A 124 -19.22 -16.78 -11.97
C ASP A 124 -18.01 -16.61 -12.90
N ILE A 125 -16.89 -16.15 -12.33
CA ILE A 125 -15.63 -15.88 -13.07
C ILE A 125 -15.03 -17.12 -13.73
N THR A 126 -15.35 -18.33 -13.22
CA THR A 126 -14.88 -19.61 -13.78
C THR A 126 -15.46 -19.87 -15.18
N GLN A 127 -16.59 -19.23 -15.50
CA GLN A 127 -17.28 -19.35 -16.78
C GLN A 127 -16.95 -18.22 -17.76
N VAL A 128 -16.18 -17.21 -17.30
CA VAL A 128 -15.82 -16.05 -18.12
C VAL A 128 -14.54 -16.34 -18.89
N ASN A 129 -14.61 -16.22 -20.22
CA ASN A 129 -13.40 -16.25 -21.04
C ASN A 129 -12.59 -14.97 -20.82
N ALA A 130 -11.30 -15.11 -20.53
CA ALA A 130 -10.44 -13.97 -20.24
C ALA A 130 -10.34 -13.00 -21.43
N ALA A 131 -10.48 -13.50 -22.66
CA ALA A 131 -10.45 -12.66 -23.87
C ALA A 131 -11.59 -11.62 -23.91
N ASP A 132 -12.75 -11.95 -23.33
CA ASP A 132 -13.95 -11.09 -23.34
C ASP A 132 -13.89 -9.96 -22.31
N ILE A 133 -12.93 -10.01 -21.39
CA ILE A 133 -12.71 -8.93 -20.41
C ILE A 133 -12.07 -7.74 -21.14
N PRO A 134 -12.48 -6.47 -20.91
CA PRO A 134 -11.82 -5.31 -21.48
C PRO A 134 -10.34 -5.19 -21.07
N ASP A 135 -9.54 -4.52 -21.90
CA ASP A 135 -8.20 -4.11 -21.50
C ASP A 135 -8.27 -3.08 -20.36
N HIS A 136 -7.28 -3.12 -19.47
CA HIS A 136 -7.27 -2.33 -18.25
C HIS A 136 -5.85 -2.15 -17.71
N ASP A 137 -5.61 -1.07 -16.98
CA ASP A 137 -4.32 -0.78 -16.34
C ASP A 137 -4.13 -1.56 -15.05
N VAL A 138 -5.21 -1.72 -14.26
CA VAL A 138 -5.15 -2.31 -12.91
C VAL A 138 -6.17 -3.42 -12.73
N LEU A 139 -5.76 -4.56 -12.19
CA LEU A 139 -6.67 -5.63 -11.77
C LEU A 139 -6.83 -5.65 -10.26
N LEU A 140 -8.07 -5.65 -9.77
CA LEU A 140 -8.40 -5.78 -8.35
C LEU A 140 -9.04 -7.15 -8.09
N ALA A 141 -8.64 -7.84 -7.02
CA ALA A 141 -9.28 -9.10 -6.62
C ALA A 141 -9.25 -9.38 -5.11
N GLY A 142 -10.42 -9.58 -4.51
CA GLY A 142 -10.59 -10.07 -3.12
C GLY A 142 -10.93 -11.56 -3.08
N PHE A 143 -10.05 -12.41 -3.61
CA PHE A 143 -10.36 -13.84 -3.83
C PHE A 143 -10.39 -14.64 -2.51
N PRO A 144 -11.24 -15.69 -2.41
CA PRO A 144 -11.33 -16.50 -1.19
C PRO A 144 -10.06 -17.35 -0.95
N CYS A 145 -9.70 -17.52 0.33
CA CYS A 145 -8.54 -18.34 0.73
C CYS A 145 -8.88 -19.85 0.65
N GLN A 146 -8.27 -20.57 -0.29
CA GLN A 146 -8.44 -22.01 -0.51
C GLN A 146 -7.08 -22.73 -0.43
N PRO A 147 -6.97 -23.91 0.22
CA PRO A 147 -5.74 -24.73 0.17
C PRO A 147 -5.51 -25.34 -1.23
N PHE A 148 -4.25 -25.47 -1.64
CA PHE A 148 -3.88 -26.24 -2.84
C PHE A 148 -3.67 -27.72 -2.48
N SER A 149 -4.21 -28.65 -3.28
CA SER A 149 -4.18 -30.08 -2.93
C SER A 149 -2.80 -30.73 -3.15
N ILE A 150 -2.37 -31.57 -2.18
CA ILE A 150 -1.06 -32.25 -2.16
C ILE A 150 -0.96 -33.38 -3.20
N ALA A 151 -2.07 -34.10 -3.44
CA ALA A 151 -2.08 -35.30 -4.29
C ALA A 151 -1.74 -35.01 -5.76
N GLY A 152 -2.03 -33.80 -6.23
CA GLY A 152 -1.65 -33.35 -7.59
C GLY A 152 -0.17 -33.01 -7.73
N VAL A 153 0.46 -32.47 -6.67
CA VAL A 153 1.85 -31.98 -6.70
C VAL A 153 2.84 -33.12 -6.41
N SER A 154 2.58 -33.95 -5.41
CA SER A 154 3.48 -35.03 -4.98
C SER A 154 3.56 -36.21 -5.96
N LYS A 155 2.45 -36.58 -6.62
CA LYS A 155 2.43 -37.68 -7.61
C LYS A 155 3.13 -37.29 -8.92
N LYS A 156 3.20 -35.98 -9.24
CA LYS A 156 3.79 -35.46 -10.48
C LYS A 156 5.29 -35.17 -10.36
N ASN A 157 5.77 -34.80 -9.16
CA ASN A 157 7.21 -34.83 -8.82
C ASN A 157 7.84 -36.20 -9.10
N ALA A 158 7.12 -37.28 -8.79
CA ALA A 158 7.58 -38.64 -9.05
C ALA A 158 7.52 -39.05 -10.54
N LEU A 159 6.87 -38.27 -11.42
CA LEU A 159 6.62 -38.59 -12.84
C LEU A 159 7.31 -37.64 -13.82
N GLY A 160 8.12 -36.67 -13.35
CA GLY A 160 8.87 -35.76 -14.21
C GLY A 160 8.02 -34.83 -15.09
N LYS A 161 6.72 -34.66 -14.79
CA LYS A 161 5.85 -33.72 -15.51
C LYS A 161 6.09 -32.29 -15.03
N LYS A 162 6.06 -31.32 -15.96
CA LYS A 162 6.23 -29.89 -15.67
C LYS A 162 5.30 -29.44 -14.54
N HIS A 163 5.85 -28.71 -13.56
CA HIS A 163 5.11 -27.94 -12.56
C HIS A 163 4.84 -26.52 -13.06
N GLY A 164 3.72 -25.91 -12.67
CA GLY A 164 3.30 -24.54 -13.05
C GLY A 164 1.87 -24.45 -13.61
N PHE A 165 1.55 -23.33 -14.27
CA PHE A 165 0.25 -22.96 -14.87
C PHE A 165 -0.43 -24.06 -15.72
N ALA A 166 0.34 -24.93 -16.37
CA ALA A 166 -0.16 -26.01 -17.24
C ALA A 166 -0.64 -27.28 -16.50
N CYS A 167 -0.72 -27.24 -15.16
CA CYS A 167 -1.05 -28.39 -14.33
C CYS A 167 -2.52 -28.31 -13.86
N GLU A 168 -3.33 -29.32 -14.18
CA GLU A 168 -4.76 -29.50 -13.80
C GLU A 168 -5.07 -29.53 -12.28
N THR A 169 -4.22 -28.97 -11.42
CA THR A 169 -4.60 -28.53 -10.06
C THR A 169 -5.42 -27.22 -10.07
N GLN A 170 -6.04 -26.92 -11.23
CA GLN A 170 -6.87 -25.79 -11.68
C GLN A 170 -8.17 -25.51 -10.89
N GLY A 171 -8.32 -26.01 -9.65
CA GLY A 171 -9.61 -25.98 -8.94
C GLY A 171 -9.85 -24.78 -8.01
N THR A 172 -8.93 -23.82 -7.94
CA THR A 172 -9.02 -22.69 -6.98
C THR A 172 -9.15 -21.35 -7.69
N LEU A 173 -9.93 -20.43 -7.11
CA LEU A 173 -10.27 -19.13 -7.68
C LEU A 173 -9.06 -18.19 -7.88
N PHE A 174 -7.93 -18.44 -7.23
CA PHE A 174 -6.67 -17.75 -7.52
C PHE A 174 -6.18 -18.00 -8.96
N PHE A 175 -6.36 -19.21 -9.50
CA PHE A 175 -5.91 -19.50 -10.87
C PHE A 175 -6.80 -18.84 -11.93
N ASP A 176 -8.06 -18.54 -11.62
CA ASP A 176 -8.88 -17.68 -12.47
C ASP A 176 -8.34 -16.25 -12.53
N VAL A 177 -7.89 -15.70 -11.39
CA VAL A 177 -7.19 -14.42 -11.37
C VAL A 177 -5.91 -14.50 -12.21
N ALA A 178 -5.08 -15.52 -12.01
CA ALA A 178 -3.83 -15.71 -12.74
C ALA A 178 -4.06 -15.82 -14.26
N ARG A 179 -5.07 -16.57 -14.69
CA ARG A 179 -5.50 -16.70 -16.10
C ARG A 179 -5.86 -15.34 -16.71
N ILE A 180 -6.56 -14.49 -15.96
CA ILE A 180 -6.94 -13.15 -16.43
C ILE A 180 -5.71 -12.23 -16.49
N ILE A 181 -4.83 -12.27 -15.48
CA ILE A 181 -3.56 -11.53 -15.49
C ILE A 181 -2.70 -11.96 -16.68
N GLU A 182 -2.62 -13.25 -16.98
CA GLU A 182 -1.87 -13.76 -18.13
C GLU A 182 -2.42 -13.22 -19.45
N ALA A 183 -3.73 -13.32 -19.65
CA ALA A 183 -4.37 -12.91 -20.89
C ALA A 183 -4.38 -11.39 -21.11
N LYS A 184 -4.55 -10.61 -20.04
CA LYS A 184 -4.73 -9.15 -20.12
C LYS A 184 -3.50 -8.33 -19.77
N ARG A 185 -2.51 -8.94 -19.13
CA ARG A 185 -1.23 -8.32 -18.79
C ARG A 185 -1.40 -6.92 -18.18
N PRO A 186 -2.27 -6.69 -17.16
CA PRO A 186 -2.46 -5.35 -16.60
C PRO A 186 -1.14 -4.76 -16.10
N ARG A 187 -0.99 -3.44 -16.09
CA ARG A 187 0.22 -2.76 -15.62
C ARG A 187 0.48 -3.02 -14.15
N ALA A 188 -0.59 -3.13 -13.36
CA ALA A 188 -0.51 -3.50 -11.95
C ALA A 188 -1.71 -4.34 -11.52
N PHE A 189 -1.62 -4.94 -10.34
CA PHE A 189 -2.76 -5.54 -9.66
C PHE A 189 -2.69 -5.30 -8.15
N LEU A 190 -3.85 -5.36 -7.49
CA LEU A 190 -3.97 -5.46 -6.04
C LEU A 190 -4.84 -6.66 -5.68
N LEU A 191 -4.28 -7.58 -4.91
CA LEU A 191 -4.98 -8.74 -4.37
C LEU A 191 -5.12 -8.57 -2.85
N GLU A 192 -6.32 -8.80 -2.34
CA GLU A 192 -6.62 -8.76 -0.90
C GLU A 192 -6.91 -10.17 -0.38
N ASN A 193 -6.41 -10.48 0.83
CA ASN A 193 -6.75 -11.73 1.50
C ASN A 193 -6.59 -11.66 3.04
N VAL A 194 -6.94 -12.75 3.72
CA VAL A 194 -6.78 -12.90 5.18
C VAL A 194 -5.31 -12.90 5.60
N LYS A 195 -5.01 -12.33 6.78
CA LYS A 195 -3.64 -12.24 7.33
C LYS A 195 -2.91 -13.59 7.39
N ASN A 196 -3.65 -14.67 7.63
CA ASN A 196 -3.13 -16.02 7.79
C ASN A 196 -2.70 -16.67 6.47
N LEU A 197 -2.93 -16.03 5.31
CA LEU A 197 -2.51 -16.58 4.02
C LEU A 197 -1.01 -16.95 4.01
N VAL A 198 -0.17 -16.11 4.62
CA VAL A 198 1.29 -16.29 4.69
C VAL A 198 1.69 -17.57 5.44
N SER A 199 0.92 -17.98 6.45
CA SER A 199 1.19 -19.20 7.24
C SER A 199 0.27 -20.36 6.88
N HIS A 200 -0.68 -20.15 5.97
CA HIS A 200 -1.68 -21.13 5.60
C HIS A 200 -1.01 -22.35 4.93
N ASP A 201 -1.48 -23.53 5.32
CA ASP A 201 -0.93 -24.80 4.85
C ASP A 201 0.61 -24.90 5.00
N LYS A 202 1.12 -24.40 6.14
CA LYS A 202 2.56 -24.30 6.45
C LYS A 202 3.34 -23.43 5.46
N GLY A 203 2.72 -22.35 4.98
CA GLY A 203 3.31 -21.39 4.03
C GLY A 203 3.10 -21.74 2.55
N ARG A 204 2.81 -23.01 2.25
CA ARG A 204 2.71 -23.51 0.87
C ARG A 204 1.70 -22.78 0.00
N THR A 205 0.59 -22.34 0.59
CA THR A 205 -0.43 -21.59 -0.16
C THR A 205 0.13 -20.26 -0.68
N PHE A 206 0.79 -19.51 0.18
CA PHE A 206 1.39 -18.24 -0.22
C PHE A 206 2.57 -18.43 -1.18
N ASP A 207 3.37 -19.48 -1.00
CA ASP A 207 4.48 -19.78 -1.92
C ASP A 207 4.02 -20.08 -3.34
N VAL A 208 2.94 -20.84 -3.51
CA VAL A 208 2.34 -21.10 -4.82
C VAL A 208 1.85 -19.79 -5.46
N ILE A 209 1.13 -18.96 -4.70
CA ILE A 209 0.64 -17.66 -5.18
C ILE A 209 1.81 -16.78 -5.62
N ARG A 210 2.82 -16.63 -4.76
CA ARG A 210 4.03 -15.86 -5.04
C ARG A 210 4.72 -16.37 -6.30
N SER A 211 4.98 -17.68 -6.37
CA SER A 211 5.66 -18.29 -7.52
C SER A 211 4.89 -18.08 -8.82
N THR A 212 3.57 -18.23 -8.83
CA THR A 212 2.78 -18.01 -10.03
C THR A 212 2.81 -16.54 -10.47
N LEU A 213 2.65 -15.60 -9.53
CA LEU A 213 2.72 -14.18 -9.85
C LEU A 213 4.12 -13.75 -10.35
N THR A 214 5.19 -14.27 -9.76
CA THR A 214 6.56 -13.86 -10.09
C THR A 214 7.19 -14.65 -11.22
N HIS A 215 7.18 -15.99 -11.16
CA HIS A 215 7.88 -16.84 -12.14
C HIS A 215 7.05 -17.12 -13.38
N ASP A 216 5.77 -17.43 -13.20
CA ASP A 216 4.91 -17.80 -14.33
C ASP A 216 4.41 -16.56 -15.06
N LEU A 217 4.01 -15.52 -14.32
CA LEU A 217 3.43 -14.30 -14.88
C LEU A 217 4.44 -13.14 -14.99
N GLY A 218 5.62 -13.22 -14.39
CA GLY A 218 6.65 -12.19 -14.52
C GLY A 218 6.33 -10.85 -13.87
N TYR A 219 5.53 -10.82 -12.79
CA TYR A 219 5.23 -9.59 -12.05
C TYR A 219 6.15 -9.40 -10.84
N HIS A 220 6.45 -8.14 -10.53
CA HIS A 220 7.14 -7.74 -9.30
C HIS A 220 6.13 -7.51 -8.19
N ILE A 221 6.14 -8.37 -7.17
CA ILE A 221 5.16 -8.31 -6.08
C ILE A 221 5.73 -7.70 -4.79
N HIS A 222 4.89 -6.95 -4.09
CA HIS A 222 5.10 -6.38 -2.78
C HIS A 222 3.90 -6.74 -1.91
N TYR A 223 4.11 -7.10 -0.64
CA TYR A 223 2.99 -7.43 0.23
C TYR A 223 3.18 -6.96 1.67
N ARG A 224 2.08 -6.65 2.33
CA ARG A 224 2.06 -6.24 3.74
C ARG A 224 0.77 -6.68 4.41
N VAL A 225 0.86 -7.12 5.66
CA VAL A 225 -0.30 -7.26 6.54
C VAL A 225 -0.59 -5.91 7.18
N ILE A 226 -1.79 -5.37 6.95
CA ILE A 226 -2.24 -4.09 7.50
C ILE A 226 -3.49 -4.32 8.34
N ASP A 227 -3.55 -3.68 9.50
CA ASP A 227 -4.71 -3.71 10.39
C ASP A 227 -5.66 -2.54 10.07
N GLY A 228 -6.95 -2.84 9.85
CA GLY A 228 -8.00 -1.84 9.69
C GLY A 228 -8.08 -0.82 10.83
N ALA A 229 -7.58 -1.16 12.03
CA ALA A 229 -7.58 -0.29 13.21
C ALA A 229 -6.78 1.03 13.04
N HIS A 230 -5.99 1.13 11.97
CA HIS A 230 -5.36 2.39 11.56
C HIS A 230 -6.34 3.40 10.93
N PHE A 231 -7.48 2.95 10.41
CA PHE A 231 -8.39 3.76 9.59
C PHE A 231 -9.85 3.73 10.06
N VAL A 232 -10.25 2.67 10.76
CA VAL A 232 -11.61 2.47 11.29
C VAL A 232 -11.52 1.90 12.70
N PRO A 233 -12.57 1.99 13.54
CA PRO A 233 -12.52 1.48 14.90
C PRO A 233 -12.74 -0.03 14.97
N GLN A 234 -11.97 -0.79 14.20
CA GLN A 234 -12.01 -2.25 14.15
C GLN A 234 -10.63 -2.86 13.89
N HIS A 235 -10.25 -3.83 14.71
CA HIS A 235 -9.17 -4.77 14.36
C HIS A 235 -9.62 -5.66 13.22
N ARG A 236 -8.95 -5.55 12.07
CA ARG A 236 -9.18 -6.37 10.87
C ARG A 236 -7.92 -6.40 10.05
N GLU A 237 -7.08 -7.37 10.35
CA GLU A 237 -5.82 -7.56 9.63
C GLU A 237 -6.04 -8.31 8.32
N ARG A 238 -5.48 -7.76 7.24
CA ARG A 238 -5.53 -8.30 5.89
C ARG A 238 -4.18 -8.18 5.24
N ILE A 239 -3.82 -9.18 4.42
CA ILE A 239 -2.67 -9.07 3.53
C ILE A 239 -3.13 -8.37 2.26
N LEU A 240 -2.38 -7.33 1.88
CA LEU A 240 -2.48 -6.72 0.55
C LEU A 240 -1.25 -7.17 -0.25
N ILE A 241 -1.47 -7.70 -1.44
CA ILE A 241 -0.43 -8.10 -2.39
C ILE A 241 -0.57 -7.20 -3.61
N VAL A 242 0.42 -6.35 -3.82
CA VAL A 242 0.50 -5.44 -4.97
C VAL A 242 1.50 -6.01 -5.95
N GLY A 243 1.14 -6.08 -7.23
CA GLY A 243 2.06 -6.49 -8.28
C GLY A 243 2.16 -5.47 -9.38
N PHE A 244 3.34 -5.31 -9.95
CA PHE A 244 3.59 -4.46 -11.12
C PHE A 244 4.24 -5.27 -12.23
N ARG A 245 3.75 -5.07 -13.46
CA ARG A 245 4.28 -5.74 -14.65
C ARG A 245 5.70 -5.25 -14.92
N GLU A 246 5.88 -3.94 -14.81
CA GLU A 246 7.19 -3.31 -14.89
C GLU A 246 7.77 -3.12 -13.48
N PRO A 247 9.11 -3.13 -13.34
CA PRO A 247 9.76 -2.84 -12.09
C PRO A 247 9.47 -1.40 -11.60
N VAL A 248 9.00 -1.21 -10.36
CA VAL A 248 8.75 0.13 -9.75
C VAL A 248 9.25 0.24 -8.31
N ALA A 249 9.63 1.47 -7.89
CA ALA A 249 10.12 1.77 -6.54
C ALA A 249 8.97 1.88 -5.52
N PHE A 250 8.16 0.83 -5.41
CA PHE A 250 6.99 0.77 -4.53
C PHE A 250 7.37 0.30 -3.12
N ASP A 251 6.94 1.05 -2.11
CA ASP A 251 7.10 0.72 -0.70
C ASP A 251 5.84 1.12 0.07
N PHE A 252 5.32 0.19 0.88
CA PHE A 252 4.18 0.45 1.76
C PHE A 252 4.51 1.45 2.88
N ASP A 253 5.78 1.65 3.21
CA ASP A 253 6.26 2.61 4.20
C ASP A 253 6.55 4.01 3.61
N ALA A 254 6.34 4.22 2.31
CA ALA A 254 6.50 5.52 1.68
C ALA A 254 5.48 6.58 2.19
N LEU A 255 4.37 6.13 2.77
CA LEU A 255 3.47 6.93 3.60
C LEU A 255 3.47 6.33 5.01
N PRO A 256 3.40 7.13 6.08
CA PRO A 256 3.22 6.58 7.42
C PRO A 256 1.76 6.15 7.61
N LEU A 257 1.56 4.94 8.15
CA LEU A 257 0.25 4.52 8.62
C LEU A 257 -0.22 5.45 9.75
N PRO A 258 -1.50 5.87 9.78
CA PRO A 258 -2.05 6.62 10.90
C PRO A 258 -1.91 5.82 12.20
N PRO A 259 -1.71 6.46 13.37
CA PRO A 259 -1.64 5.73 14.62
C PRO A 259 -2.97 5.05 14.96
N LYS A 260 -2.92 3.83 15.50
CA LYS A 260 -4.11 3.10 15.98
C LYS A 260 -4.74 3.83 17.17
N GLY A 261 -6.04 3.66 17.35
CA GLY A 261 -6.80 4.27 18.46
C GLY A 261 -7.19 5.73 18.24
N THR A 262 -6.88 6.28 17.08
CA THR A 262 -7.41 7.58 16.61
C THR A 262 -8.90 7.51 16.28
N HIS A 263 -9.34 6.37 15.75
CA HIS A 263 -10.74 6.09 15.43
C HIS A 263 -11.36 5.22 16.52
N THR A 264 -12.58 5.57 16.94
CA THR A 264 -13.32 4.87 18.00
C THR A 264 -14.73 4.52 17.57
N LEU A 265 -15.41 3.59 18.26
CA LEU A 265 -16.79 3.22 17.95
C LEU A 265 -17.72 4.44 17.86
N LYS A 266 -17.45 5.52 18.58
CA LYS A 266 -18.23 6.77 18.51
C LYS A 266 -18.34 7.30 17.07
N ASP A 267 -17.33 7.08 16.24
CA ASP A 267 -17.28 7.60 14.86
C ASP A 267 -18.30 6.91 13.95
N ILE A 268 -18.69 5.67 14.27
CA ILE A 268 -19.55 4.83 13.43
C ILE A 268 -20.96 4.64 13.98
N LEU A 269 -21.14 4.77 15.31
CA LEU A 269 -22.45 4.61 15.95
C LEU A 269 -23.43 5.73 15.52
N HIS A 270 -24.72 5.40 15.46
CA HIS A 270 -25.76 6.40 15.18
C HIS A 270 -25.76 7.55 16.22
N ARG A 271 -25.87 8.77 15.73
CA ARG A 271 -25.80 10.02 16.50
C ARG A 271 -27.15 10.36 17.15
N THR A 272 -27.28 10.08 18.45
CA THR A 272 -28.54 10.29 19.19
C THR A 272 -28.77 11.74 19.66
N ASP A 273 -27.85 12.65 19.39
CA ASP A 273 -27.97 14.09 19.69
C ASP A 273 -28.90 14.83 18.72
N GLY A 274 -29.31 14.18 17.62
CA GLY A 274 -30.14 14.75 16.57
C GLY A 274 -29.37 15.16 15.31
N SER A 275 -28.05 14.94 15.28
CA SER A 275 -27.21 15.15 14.10
C SER A 275 -27.12 13.92 13.17
N GLU A 276 -27.87 12.85 13.45
CA GLU A 276 -27.93 11.69 12.57
C GLU A 276 -28.57 12.06 11.21
N PRO A 277 -27.87 11.85 10.08
CA PRO A 277 -28.37 12.21 8.76
C PRO A 277 -29.60 11.41 8.40
N VAL A 278 -30.61 12.09 7.84
CA VAL A 278 -31.83 11.46 7.35
C VAL A 278 -31.57 10.93 5.94
N LEU A 279 -31.42 9.62 5.81
CA LEU A 279 -31.21 8.94 4.54
C LEU A 279 -32.56 8.41 4.03
N GLN A 280 -33.11 9.02 2.97
CA GLN A 280 -34.46 8.71 2.49
C GLN A 280 -34.65 7.22 2.15
N TRP A 281 -33.63 6.59 1.57
CA TRP A 281 -33.66 5.17 1.17
C TRP A 281 -33.52 4.17 2.33
N ASP A 282 -33.10 4.63 3.52
CA ASP A 282 -33.07 3.75 4.70
C ASP A 282 -34.44 3.66 5.37
N GLU A 283 -35.39 4.56 5.06
CA GLU A 283 -36.78 4.56 5.53
C GLU A 283 -36.95 4.38 7.06
N GLY A 284 -35.98 4.86 7.83
CA GLY A 284 -35.98 4.67 9.29
C GLY A 284 -35.80 3.21 9.74
N ARG A 285 -35.40 2.27 8.86
CA ARG A 285 -35.14 0.85 9.18
C ARG A 285 -34.14 0.65 10.32
N PHE A 286 -33.19 1.58 10.44
CA PHE A 286 -32.05 1.50 11.35
C PHE A 286 -32.19 2.45 12.55
N PHE A 287 -32.70 3.65 12.31
CA PHE A 287 -32.78 4.73 13.28
C PHE A 287 -34.13 5.44 13.22
N ASP A 288 -34.74 5.67 14.38
CA ASP A 288 -35.95 6.48 14.54
C ASP A 288 -35.54 7.93 14.77
N HIS A 289 -35.62 8.76 13.72
CA HIS A 289 -35.27 10.17 13.78
C HIS A 289 -36.21 11.00 14.67
N LYS A 290 -37.48 10.60 14.82
CA LYS A 290 -38.42 11.32 15.70
C LYS A 290 -38.04 11.12 17.17
N LYS A 291 -37.67 9.89 17.53
CA LYS A 291 -37.24 9.52 18.89
C LYS A 291 -35.74 9.65 19.13
N LYS A 292 -34.96 10.03 18.10
CA LYS A 292 -33.50 10.14 18.11
C LYS A 292 -32.81 8.89 18.67
N LYS A 293 -33.30 7.71 18.31
CA LYS A 293 -32.78 6.43 18.84
C LYS A 293 -32.67 5.36 17.77
N VAL A 294 -31.75 4.42 17.98
CA VAL A 294 -31.67 3.18 17.20
C VAL A 294 -32.95 2.35 17.41
N GLN A 295 -33.39 1.65 16.37
CA GLN A 295 -34.58 0.80 16.43
C GLN A 295 -34.44 -0.31 17.49
N ASP A 296 -35.50 -0.55 18.27
CA ASP A 296 -35.45 -1.45 19.44
C ASP A 296 -35.11 -2.90 19.05
N LYS A 297 -35.41 -3.32 17.81
CA LYS A 297 -35.10 -4.66 17.26
C LYS A 297 -33.61 -5.04 17.28
N TYR A 298 -32.71 -4.06 17.43
CA TYR A 298 -31.27 -4.32 17.53
C TYR A 298 -30.82 -4.63 18.95
N THR A 299 -31.59 -4.25 19.97
CA THR A 299 -31.32 -4.60 21.37
C THR A 299 -31.53 -6.09 21.56
N LEU A 300 -30.59 -6.76 22.24
CA LEU A 300 -30.71 -8.19 22.50
C LEU A 300 -31.87 -8.48 23.45
N THR A 301 -32.58 -9.57 23.18
CA THR A 301 -33.57 -10.12 24.10
C THR A 301 -32.88 -10.65 25.36
N ASP A 302 -33.61 -10.69 26.47
CA ASP A 302 -33.07 -11.18 27.75
C ASP A 302 -32.53 -12.61 27.63
N ASN A 303 -33.24 -13.47 26.92
CA ASN A 303 -32.82 -14.85 26.69
C ASN A 303 -31.51 -14.95 25.90
N LEU A 304 -31.35 -14.17 24.83
CA LEU A 304 -30.12 -14.20 24.03
C LEU A 304 -28.95 -13.58 24.81
N TRP A 305 -29.20 -12.50 25.55
CA TRP A 305 -28.16 -11.89 26.38
C TRP A 305 -27.68 -12.84 27.49
N LEU A 306 -28.61 -13.46 28.22
CA LEU A 306 -28.30 -14.46 29.23
C LEU A 306 -27.55 -15.66 28.64
N TYR A 307 -27.95 -16.13 27.45
CA TYR A 307 -27.25 -17.19 26.74
C TYR A 307 -25.78 -16.82 26.46
N LEU A 308 -25.51 -15.62 25.94
CA LEU A 308 -24.16 -15.17 25.63
C LEU A 308 -23.31 -15.00 26.90
N GLN A 309 -23.90 -14.51 27.99
CA GLN A 309 -23.24 -14.44 29.30
C GLN A 309 -22.85 -15.82 29.83
N ASN A 310 -23.79 -16.77 29.83
CA ASN A 310 -23.53 -18.15 30.26
C ASN A 310 -22.50 -18.85 29.38
N TYR A 311 -22.54 -18.61 28.07
CA TYR A 311 -21.58 -19.16 27.12
C TYR A 311 -20.16 -18.64 27.38
N ALA A 312 -20.01 -17.32 27.55
CA ALA A 312 -18.73 -16.69 27.89
C ALA A 312 -18.16 -17.23 29.21
N GLU A 313 -19.01 -17.37 30.23
CA GLU A 313 -18.61 -17.91 31.53
C GLU A 313 -18.13 -19.37 31.43
N LYS A 314 -18.89 -20.22 30.72
CA LYS A 314 -18.53 -21.62 30.46
C LYS A 314 -17.16 -21.75 29.79
N HIS A 315 -16.83 -20.87 28.85
CA HIS A 315 -15.54 -20.91 28.15
C HIS A 315 -14.40 -20.32 29.00
N ARG A 316 -14.68 -19.27 29.77
CA ARG A 316 -13.75 -18.70 30.77
C ARG A 316 -13.31 -19.74 31.79
N LEU A 317 -14.25 -20.53 32.33
CA LEU A 317 -13.97 -21.63 33.27
C LEU A 317 -13.10 -22.74 32.67
N LYS A 318 -13.10 -22.89 31.33
CA LYS A 318 -12.27 -23.85 30.60
C LYS A 318 -10.91 -23.29 30.18
N GLY A 319 -10.56 -22.06 30.60
CA GLY A 319 -9.32 -21.39 30.20
C GLY A 319 -9.32 -20.89 28.76
N ASN A 320 -10.47 -20.84 28.09
CA ASN A 320 -10.60 -20.39 26.71
C ASN A 320 -11.15 -18.96 26.63
N GLY A 321 -10.70 -18.16 25.66
CA GLY A 321 -11.16 -16.77 25.45
C GLY A 321 -12.42 -16.61 24.60
N PHE A 322 -13.25 -17.65 24.44
CA PHE A 322 -14.48 -17.55 23.63
C PHE A 322 -15.61 -16.88 24.42
N GLY A 323 -16.37 -16.01 23.74
CA GLY A 323 -17.46 -15.24 24.34
C GLY A 323 -17.91 -14.11 23.41
N PHE A 324 -18.53 -13.08 23.98
CA PHE A 324 -18.96 -11.89 23.25
C PHE A 324 -18.00 -10.71 23.45
N GLY A 325 -17.94 -9.79 22.48
CA GLY A 325 -17.23 -8.52 22.57
C GLY A 325 -18.19 -7.40 22.92
N LEU A 326 -18.19 -6.95 24.17
CA LEU A 326 -18.94 -5.76 24.60
C LEU A 326 -18.08 -4.51 24.39
N VAL A 327 -18.54 -3.58 23.55
CA VAL A 327 -17.80 -2.36 23.18
C VAL A 327 -18.53 -1.10 23.62
N LYS A 328 -17.76 -0.12 24.10
CA LYS A 328 -18.20 1.25 24.42
C LYS A 328 -17.81 2.19 23.28
N PRO A 329 -18.39 3.41 23.22
CA PRO A 329 -18.06 4.39 22.18
C PRO A 329 -16.58 4.73 22.05
N THR A 330 -15.80 4.61 23.12
CA THR A 330 -14.35 4.91 23.13
C THR A 330 -13.47 3.77 22.62
N ASP A 331 -14.05 2.60 22.37
CA ASP A 331 -13.27 1.38 22.13
C ASP A 331 -13.00 1.19 20.63
N VAL A 332 -12.18 0.17 20.34
CA VAL A 332 -11.97 -0.40 19.01
C VAL A 332 -12.56 -1.81 19.01
N ALA A 333 -13.39 -2.14 18.03
CA ALA A 333 -14.04 -3.44 17.95
C ALA A 333 -13.07 -4.55 17.48
N ARG A 334 -13.40 -5.80 17.78
CA ARG A 334 -12.85 -6.96 17.08
C ARG A 334 -13.43 -7.08 15.66
N THR A 335 -12.89 -7.99 14.87
CA THR A 335 -13.31 -8.18 13.47
C THR A 335 -14.77 -8.60 13.34
N LEU A 336 -15.50 -7.90 12.47
CA LEU A 336 -16.83 -8.26 12.00
C LEU A 336 -16.72 -9.54 11.16
N SER A 337 -17.28 -10.63 11.68
CA SER A 337 -17.15 -11.97 11.10
C SER A 337 -18.36 -12.37 10.26
N ALA A 338 -18.20 -13.36 9.39
CA ALA A 338 -19.30 -13.95 8.62
C ALA A 338 -20.40 -14.60 9.50
N ARG A 339 -20.14 -14.82 10.79
CA ARG A 339 -21.12 -15.34 11.75
C ARG A 339 -21.90 -14.25 12.48
N TYR A 340 -21.54 -12.98 12.32
CA TYR A 340 -22.15 -11.86 13.04
C TYR A 340 -23.69 -11.81 12.90
N TYR A 341 -24.21 -12.22 11.75
CA TYR A 341 -25.66 -12.23 11.50
C TYR A 341 -26.45 -13.13 12.47
N LYS A 342 -25.81 -14.11 13.12
CA LYS A 342 -26.47 -15.08 14.00
C LYS A 342 -26.91 -14.44 15.31
N ASP A 343 -25.96 -13.88 16.05
CA ASP A 343 -26.18 -13.34 17.40
C ASP A 343 -25.45 -12.00 17.64
N GLY A 344 -24.60 -11.58 16.72
CA GLY A 344 -23.77 -10.37 16.83
C GLY A 344 -22.72 -10.42 17.93
N SER A 345 -22.42 -11.61 18.46
CA SER A 345 -21.58 -11.80 19.64
C SER A 345 -20.20 -11.17 19.50
N GLU A 346 -19.65 -11.03 18.30
CA GLU A 346 -18.34 -10.39 18.13
C GLU A 346 -18.34 -8.91 18.50
N ILE A 347 -19.44 -8.19 18.27
CA ILE A 347 -19.52 -6.74 18.48
C ILE A 347 -20.91 -6.36 19.00
N LEU A 348 -21.00 -6.18 20.31
CA LEU A 348 -22.19 -5.75 21.03
C LEU A 348 -21.97 -4.34 21.59
N ALA A 349 -22.74 -3.37 21.12
CA ALA A 349 -22.67 -1.99 21.59
C ALA A 349 -23.36 -1.83 22.94
N TYR A 350 -22.62 -1.30 23.92
CA TYR A 350 -23.11 -1.00 25.26
C TYR A 350 -24.14 0.15 25.25
N GLN A 351 -25.25 -0.01 25.97
CA GLN A 351 -26.36 0.95 26.02
C GLN A 351 -26.63 1.53 27.42
N GLY A 352 -25.65 1.43 28.32
CA GLY A 352 -25.85 1.75 29.75
C GLY A 352 -26.27 0.52 30.56
N THR A 353 -26.37 0.68 31.87
CA THR A 353 -26.63 -0.43 32.81
C THR A 353 -28.09 -0.88 32.84
N ARG A 354 -29.01 -0.06 32.30
CA ARG A 354 -30.46 -0.30 32.35
C ARG A 354 -31.01 -1.07 31.14
N LYS A 355 -30.17 -1.34 30.13
CA LYS A 355 -30.57 -2.03 28.90
C LYS A 355 -29.56 -3.09 28.54
N ASN A 356 -30.05 -4.18 27.96
CA ASN A 356 -29.19 -5.15 27.30
C ASN A 356 -28.37 -4.46 26.20
N PRO A 357 -27.16 -4.96 25.89
CA PRO A 357 -26.43 -4.45 24.75
C PRO A 357 -27.19 -4.71 23.44
N ARG A 358 -26.80 -4.01 22.38
CA ARG A 358 -27.39 -4.18 21.05
C ARG A 358 -26.36 -4.61 20.03
N ARG A 359 -26.84 -5.21 18.95
CA ARG A 359 -26.06 -5.36 17.72
C ARG A 359 -25.85 -4.00 17.06
N LEU A 360 -24.82 -3.89 16.23
CA LEU A 360 -24.67 -2.80 15.29
C LEU A 360 -25.76 -2.89 14.22
N THR A 361 -26.24 -1.74 13.75
CA THR A 361 -27.12 -1.71 12.58
C THR A 361 -26.31 -1.96 11.30
N PRO A 362 -26.94 -2.39 10.19
CA PRO A 362 -26.26 -2.47 8.91
C PRO A 362 -25.58 -1.16 8.48
N ARG A 363 -26.16 0.01 8.79
CA ARG A 363 -25.56 1.32 8.53
C ARG A 363 -24.28 1.54 9.35
N GLU A 364 -24.29 1.17 10.63
CA GLU A 364 -23.10 1.22 11.48
C GLU A 364 -22.03 0.23 11.01
N CYS A 365 -22.41 -0.96 10.51
CA CYS A 365 -21.48 -1.88 9.85
C CYS A 365 -20.88 -1.29 8.57
N ALA A 366 -21.66 -0.59 7.75
CA ALA A 366 -21.15 0.09 6.56
C ALA A 366 -20.07 1.12 6.93
N ARG A 367 -20.35 1.97 7.93
CA ARG A 367 -19.39 2.94 8.48
C ARG A 367 -18.16 2.26 9.07
N LEU A 368 -18.33 1.14 9.78
CA LEU A 368 -17.23 0.34 10.34
C LEU A 368 -16.27 -0.19 9.27
N MET A 369 -16.78 -0.48 8.07
CA MET A 369 -15.98 -0.91 6.92
C MET A 369 -15.45 0.27 6.09
N GLY A 370 -15.79 1.51 6.46
CA GLY A 370 -15.34 2.73 5.81
C GLY A 370 -16.20 3.20 4.63
N TYR A 371 -17.41 2.66 4.44
CA TYR A 371 -18.33 3.17 3.41
C TYR A 371 -18.98 4.48 3.86
N PRO A 372 -19.26 5.40 2.91
CA PRO A 372 -19.94 6.66 3.22
C PRO A 372 -21.41 6.43 3.61
N ASP A 373 -22.02 7.42 4.28
CA ASP A 373 -23.45 7.40 4.62
C ASP A 373 -24.36 7.31 3.39
N THR A 374 -23.88 7.76 2.23
CA THR A 374 -24.59 7.65 0.94
C THR A 374 -24.70 6.22 0.42
N PHE A 375 -23.94 5.26 0.98
CA PHE A 375 -23.96 3.87 0.54
C PHE A 375 -25.32 3.22 0.80
N ARG A 376 -25.97 2.66 -0.23
CA ARG A 376 -27.31 2.09 -0.16
C ARG A 376 -27.29 0.61 0.22
N ILE A 377 -28.26 0.17 1.02
CA ILE A 377 -28.34 -1.19 1.57
C ILE A 377 -29.69 -1.84 1.20
N PRO A 378 -29.84 -2.34 -0.05
CA PRO A 378 -31.13 -2.80 -0.60
C PRO A 378 -31.49 -4.25 -0.22
N VAL A 379 -30.77 -4.82 0.76
CA VAL A 379 -30.93 -6.20 1.23
C VAL A 379 -31.34 -6.24 2.70
N SER A 380 -31.77 -7.42 3.16
CA SER A 380 -32.12 -7.64 4.57
C SER A 380 -30.92 -7.47 5.49
N ASP A 381 -31.17 -7.18 6.78
CA ASP A 381 -30.11 -6.99 7.78
C ASP A 381 -29.17 -8.20 7.85
N THR A 382 -29.71 -9.42 7.82
CA THR A 382 -28.93 -10.67 7.78
C THR A 382 -27.95 -10.72 6.61
N ARG A 383 -28.42 -10.39 5.39
CA ARG A 383 -27.56 -10.38 4.20
C ARG A 383 -26.55 -9.24 4.27
N ALA A 384 -26.96 -8.06 4.70
CA ALA A 384 -26.05 -6.93 4.88
C ALA A 384 -24.89 -7.28 5.82
N TYR A 385 -25.15 -7.93 6.96
CA TYR A 385 -24.10 -8.39 7.87
C TYR A 385 -23.12 -9.36 7.21
N GLN A 386 -23.61 -10.30 6.41
CA GLN A 386 -22.75 -11.24 5.67
C GLN A 386 -21.88 -10.51 4.64
N LEU A 387 -22.46 -9.57 3.90
CA LEU A 387 -21.74 -8.79 2.88
C LEU A 387 -20.65 -7.90 3.50
N PHE A 388 -20.99 -7.11 4.53
CA PHE A 388 -20.00 -6.27 5.22
C PHE A 388 -18.91 -7.08 5.91
N SER A 389 -19.22 -8.27 6.43
CA SER A 389 -18.20 -9.12 7.04
C SER A 389 -17.14 -9.64 6.06
N GLN A 390 -17.47 -9.69 4.76
CA GLN A 390 -16.61 -10.15 3.68
C GLN A 390 -15.90 -8.99 2.97
N ALA A 391 -16.44 -7.77 3.05
CA ALA A 391 -15.84 -6.60 2.43
C ALA A 391 -14.42 -6.27 2.95
N ALA A 392 -13.63 -5.62 2.09
CA ALA A 392 -12.38 -4.97 2.49
C ALA A 392 -12.66 -3.68 3.29
N ILE A 393 -11.67 -3.21 4.06
CA ILE A 393 -11.73 -1.88 4.69
C ILE A 393 -11.39 -0.84 3.62
N VAL A 394 -12.38 -0.05 3.19
CA VAL A 394 -12.25 0.92 2.09
C VAL A 394 -11.05 1.87 2.27
N PRO A 395 -10.89 2.59 3.40
CA PRO A 395 -9.78 3.53 3.56
C PRO A 395 -8.40 2.86 3.64
N MET A 396 -8.33 1.60 4.05
CA MET A 396 -7.08 0.83 4.04
C MET A 396 -6.65 0.49 2.60
N VAL A 397 -7.62 0.15 1.74
CA VAL A 397 -7.37 -0.09 0.31
C VAL A 397 -7.05 1.23 -0.39
N GLU A 398 -7.76 2.32 -0.07
CA GLU A 398 -7.50 3.66 -0.63
C GLU A 398 -6.07 4.12 -0.33
N TYR A 399 -5.59 3.85 0.89
CA TYR A 399 -4.19 4.09 1.26
C TYR A 399 -3.20 3.36 0.34
N ALA A 400 -3.43 2.07 0.08
CA ALA A 400 -2.59 1.30 -0.84
C ALA A 400 -2.73 1.81 -2.28
N ALA A 401 -3.95 2.15 -2.72
CA ALA A 401 -4.22 2.67 -4.05
C ALA A 401 -3.48 4.00 -4.31
N LYS A 402 -3.45 4.93 -3.33
CA LYS A 402 -2.69 6.18 -3.42
C LYS A 402 -1.20 5.96 -3.67
N LEU A 403 -0.62 4.97 -2.98
CA LEU A 403 0.77 4.57 -3.20
C LEU A 403 0.97 3.98 -4.60
N MET A 404 0.06 3.11 -5.04
CA MET A 404 0.13 2.45 -6.35
C MET A 404 0.01 3.44 -7.51
N VAL A 405 -0.99 4.32 -7.50
CA VAL A 405 -1.26 5.25 -8.60
C VAL A 405 -0.09 6.19 -8.85
N SER A 406 0.65 6.58 -7.81
CA SER A 406 1.88 7.36 -7.97
C SER A 406 2.94 6.68 -8.86
N GLN A 407 2.91 5.35 -8.93
CA GLN A 407 3.79 4.54 -9.77
C GLN A 407 3.18 4.25 -11.15
N LEU A 408 1.86 4.32 -11.29
CA LEU A 408 1.15 4.19 -12.57
C LEU A 408 1.33 5.41 -13.47
N ASN A 409 1.62 6.60 -12.92
CA ASN A 409 1.85 7.81 -13.70
C ASN A 409 3.29 7.95 -14.22
N LEU A 410 4.18 6.99 -13.94
CA LEU A 410 5.55 6.93 -14.48
C LEU A 410 5.59 6.48 -15.96
N GLY A 411 4.49 6.71 -16.69
CA GLY A 411 4.40 6.54 -18.14
C GLY A 411 5.10 7.65 -18.94
N GLU A 412 5.66 8.67 -18.30
CA GLU A 412 6.74 9.44 -18.92
C GLU A 412 8.00 8.58 -18.90
N LYS A 413 8.35 8.09 -20.10
CA LYS A 413 9.57 7.35 -20.49
C LYS A 413 10.53 7.07 -19.33
N ALA A 414 10.79 5.78 -19.09
CA ALA A 414 12.01 5.34 -18.41
C ALA A 414 13.19 6.18 -18.92
N PRO A 415 14.07 6.70 -18.03
CA PRO A 415 15.24 7.44 -18.48
C PRO A 415 15.96 6.57 -19.51
N GLU A 416 16.18 7.13 -20.70
CA GLU A 416 16.83 6.44 -21.81
C GLU A 416 18.07 5.71 -21.29
N ALA A 417 18.20 4.43 -21.66
CA ALA A 417 19.35 3.63 -21.27
C ALA A 417 20.63 4.41 -21.62
N VAL A 418 21.42 4.75 -20.60
CA VAL A 418 22.69 5.45 -20.79
C VAL A 418 23.60 4.49 -21.56
N GLU A 419 23.76 4.73 -22.87
CA GLU A 419 24.66 3.93 -23.70
C GLU A 419 26.08 4.05 -23.16
N VAL A 420 26.70 2.92 -22.83
CA VAL A 420 28.12 2.91 -22.47
C VAL A 420 28.91 3.30 -23.72
N PRO A 421 29.73 4.37 -23.68
CA PRO A 421 30.57 4.71 -24.81
C PRO A 421 31.47 3.53 -25.15
N LYS A 422 31.45 3.09 -26.42
CA LYS A 422 32.22 1.92 -26.91
C LYS A 422 33.72 2.01 -26.61
N ASP A 423 34.23 3.21 -26.35
CA ASP A 423 35.64 3.52 -26.15
C ASP A 423 36.04 3.84 -24.70
N ILE A 424 35.17 3.60 -23.69
CA ILE A 424 35.47 3.96 -22.28
C ILE A 424 36.75 3.33 -21.72
N MET A 425 37.22 2.22 -22.31
CA MET A 425 38.48 1.53 -21.98
C MET A 425 39.66 1.91 -22.89
N ALA A 426 39.42 2.56 -24.03
CA ALA A 426 40.40 2.73 -25.11
C ALA A 426 41.04 4.13 -25.16
N THR A 427 40.64 5.05 -24.28
CA THR A 427 41.08 6.46 -24.33
C THR A 427 42.23 6.77 -23.37
N THR A 428 43.26 7.46 -23.87
CA THR A 428 44.36 7.96 -23.03
C THR A 428 43.93 9.11 -22.12
N ARG A 429 42.93 9.93 -22.52
CA ARG A 429 42.38 11.07 -21.75
C ARG A 429 41.15 10.68 -20.92
N TRP A 430 40.96 11.28 -19.74
CA TRP A 430 39.78 11.06 -18.89
C TRP A 430 38.49 11.45 -19.61
N THR A 431 37.50 10.56 -19.60
CA THR A 431 36.14 10.86 -20.07
C THR A 431 35.25 11.34 -18.94
N LYS A 432 34.10 11.90 -19.29
CA LYS A 432 33.12 12.40 -18.32
C LYS A 432 32.53 11.26 -17.49
N GLU A 433 32.23 10.12 -18.12
CA GLU A 433 31.68 8.92 -17.49
C GLU A 433 32.67 8.29 -16.50
N GLN A 434 33.96 8.25 -16.85
CA GLN A 434 35.02 7.79 -15.95
C GLN A 434 35.11 8.67 -14.70
N LEU A 435 34.97 9.99 -14.86
CA LEU A 435 34.99 10.95 -13.76
C LEU A 435 33.72 10.88 -12.91
N LYS A 436 32.55 10.65 -13.51
CA LYS A 436 31.29 10.44 -12.78
C LYS A 436 31.39 9.23 -11.85
N LEU A 437 31.91 8.10 -12.34
CA LEU A 437 32.15 6.89 -11.53
C LEU A 437 33.21 7.12 -10.43
N ALA A 438 34.27 7.88 -10.72
CA ALA A 438 35.29 8.23 -9.74
C ALA A 438 34.73 9.17 -8.65
N PHE A 439 33.87 10.12 -9.01
CA PHE A 439 33.19 11.01 -8.07
C PHE A 439 32.19 10.23 -7.20
N HIS A 440 31.41 9.34 -7.79
CA HIS A 440 30.50 8.44 -7.06
C HIS A 440 31.24 7.64 -5.98
N LEU A 441 32.41 7.08 -6.31
CA LEU A 441 33.25 6.38 -5.34
C LEU A 441 33.85 7.33 -4.28
N TYR A 442 34.26 8.53 -4.69
CA TYR A 442 34.74 9.56 -3.76
C TYR A 442 33.71 9.85 -2.66
N CYS A 443 32.43 9.99 -3.01
CA CYS A 443 31.35 10.23 -2.05
C CYS A 443 31.20 9.13 -0.99
N GLN A 444 31.64 7.91 -1.26
CA GLN A 444 31.40 6.73 -0.42
C GLN A 444 32.61 6.28 0.41
N LEU A 445 33.82 6.77 0.08
CA LEU A 445 35.05 6.41 0.78
C LEU A 445 35.47 7.47 1.79
N PRO A 446 35.79 7.12 3.05
CA PRO A 446 36.38 8.05 4.00
C PRO A 446 37.67 8.70 3.46
N PHE A 447 37.97 9.94 3.88
CA PHE A 447 39.11 10.69 3.35
C PHE A 447 40.46 9.96 3.49
N GLY A 448 40.68 9.28 4.63
CA GLY A 448 41.90 8.49 4.86
C GLY A 448 42.07 7.25 3.98
N LYS A 449 41.05 6.89 3.17
CA LYS A 449 41.04 5.69 2.34
C LYS A 449 41.21 5.98 0.83
N LEU A 450 41.51 7.22 0.44
CA LEU A 450 41.68 7.64 -0.96
C LEU A 450 43.07 7.31 -1.54
N HIS A 451 43.52 6.05 -1.43
CA HIS A 451 44.86 5.63 -1.88
C HIS A 451 44.83 4.43 -2.82
N SER A 452 45.85 4.28 -3.66
CA SER A 452 45.93 3.25 -4.71
C SER A 452 45.86 1.80 -4.23
N ARG A 453 46.12 1.54 -2.94
CA ARG A 453 45.99 0.21 -2.31
C ARG A 453 44.57 -0.14 -1.86
N ASN A 454 43.61 0.77 -1.98
CA ASN A 454 42.24 0.53 -1.53
C ASN A 454 41.55 -0.45 -2.50
N PRO A 455 40.96 -1.55 -2.01
CA PRO A 455 40.28 -2.54 -2.85
C PRO A 455 39.23 -1.94 -3.80
N GLU A 456 38.41 -0.99 -3.34
CA GLU A 456 37.37 -0.34 -4.16
C GLU A 456 37.97 0.52 -5.27
N ILE A 457 39.09 1.19 -4.99
CA ILE A 457 39.82 1.99 -5.99
C ILE A 457 40.45 1.08 -7.04
N ILE A 458 41.01 -0.05 -6.63
CA ILE A 458 41.58 -1.06 -7.53
C ILE A 458 40.48 -1.68 -8.41
N LYS A 459 39.31 -1.97 -7.83
CA LYS A 459 38.16 -2.52 -8.54
C LYS A 459 37.65 -1.53 -9.59
N LEU A 460 37.41 -0.27 -9.19
CA LEU A 460 37.00 0.76 -10.13
C LEU A 460 38.04 0.97 -11.23
N SER A 461 39.34 1.01 -10.91
CA SER A 461 40.38 1.24 -11.90
C SER A 461 40.38 0.19 -13.01
N LYS A 462 40.21 -1.09 -12.66
CA LYS A 462 40.06 -2.18 -13.64
C LYS A 462 38.82 -1.98 -14.51
N LEU A 463 37.70 -1.60 -13.89
CA LEU A 463 36.40 -1.44 -14.53
C LEU A 463 36.32 -0.25 -15.51
N ILE A 464 37.19 0.76 -15.36
CA ILE A 464 37.25 1.92 -16.25
C ILE A 464 38.54 2.00 -17.09
N GLY A 465 39.37 0.95 -17.08
CA GLY A 465 40.62 0.92 -17.87
C GLY A 465 41.70 1.89 -17.37
N ARG A 466 41.81 2.13 -16.07
CA ARG A 466 42.79 3.04 -15.43
C ARG A 466 43.66 2.33 -14.41
N THR A 467 44.79 2.96 -14.06
CA THR A 467 45.63 2.49 -12.95
C THR A 467 45.03 2.91 -11.60
N PRO A 468 45.19 2.11 -10.52
CA PRO A 468 44.70 2.49 -9.19
C PRO A 468 45.28 3.83 -8.70
N GLY A 469 46.52 4.15 -9.09
CA GLY A 469 47.14 5.45 -8.81
C GLY A 469 46.43 6.62 -9.50
N ALA A 470 46.03 6.46 -10.76
CA ALA A 470 45.30 7.50 -11.49
C ALA A 470 43.91 7.75 -10.90
N VAL A 471 43.19 6.69 -10.49
CA VAL A 471 41.89 6.82 -9.82
C VAL A 471 42.06 7.49 -8.46
N ALA A 472 43.00 7.03 -7.62
CA ALA A 472 43.27 7.66 -6.32
C ALA A 472 43.61 9.14 -6.46
N MET A 473 44.41 9.52 -7.46
CA MET A 473 44.72 10.91 -7.77
C MET A 473 43.47 11.72 -8.11
N LYS A 474 42.54 11.18 -8.91
CA LYS A 474 41.28 11.87 -9.21
C LYS A 474 40.36 12.04 -8.01
N LEU A 475 40.27 11.05 -7.13
CA LEU A 475 39.55 11.16 -5.86
C LEU A 475 40.13 12.29 -4.99
N VAL A 476 41.46 12.42 -4.95
CA VAL A 476 42.14 13.52 -4.25
C VAL A 476 41.92 14.88 -4.96
N ASN A 477 41.83 14.92 -6.29
CA ASN A 477 41.44 16.13 -7.01
C ASN A 477 40.02 16.58 -6.65
N PHE A 478 39.05 15.68 -6.58
CA PHE A 478 37.69 16.03 -6.13
C PHE A 478 37.71 16.52 -4.68
N ALA A 479 38.53 15.93 -3.81
CA ALA A 479 38.70 16.43 -2.46
C ALA A 479 39.25 17.88 -2.40
N SER A 480 40.02 18.31 -3.40
CA SER A 480 40.49 19.71 -3.51
C SER A 480 39.39 20.69 -3.94
N LEU A 481 38.27 20.19 -4.49
CA LEU A 481 37.10 20.99 -4.85
C LEU A 481 36.06 21.04 -3.73
N ASP A 482 36.19 20.22 -2.69
CA ASP A 482 35.26 20.15 -1.57
C ASP A 482 35.50 21.28 -0.55
N PRO A 483 34.56 22.23 -0.39
CA PRO A 483 34.68 23.32 0.58
C PRO A 483 34.91 22.83 2.01
N ALA A 484 34.36 21.66 2.38
CA ALA A 484 34.51 21.08 3.72
C ALA A 484 35.93 20.59 3.99
N ILE A 485 36.67 20.21 2.94
CA ILE A 485 38.08 19.81 3.05
C ILE A 485 38.99 21.03 2.99
N THR A 486 38.79 21.92 2.01
CA THR A 486 39.67 23.09 1.81
C THR A 486 39.63 24.08 2.97
N SER A 487 38.51 24.18 3.68
CA SER A 487 38.36 25.07 4.85
C SER A 487 39.12 24.59 6.10
N THR A 488 39.56 23.32 6.15
CA THR A 488 40.30 22.74 7.28
C THR A 488 41.83 22.89 7.18
N GLY A 489 42.33 23.59 6.14
CA GLY A 489 43.77 23.72 5.87
C GLY A 489 44.40 22.47 5.23
N ARG A 490 43.60 21.43 4.95
CA ARG A 490 44.01 20.23 4.19
C ARG A 490 43.81 20.50 2.70
N ALA A 491 44.86 20.40 1.90
CA ALA A 491 44.79 20.58 0.45
C ALA A 491 44.97 19.23 -0.27
N GLY A 492 44.10 18.92 -1.21
CA GLY A 492 44.36 17.88 -2.22
C GLY A 492 45.47 18.32 -3.20
N LEU A 493 45.82 17.46 -4.16
CA LEU A 493 46.69 17.85 -5.27
C LEU A 493 46.02 18.99 -6.06
N GLY A 494 46.65 20.15 -6.17
CA GLY A 494 46.08 21.39 -6.75
C GLY A 494 45.80 21.38 -8.26
N ASN A 495 45.61 20.20 -8.86
CA ASN A 495 45.52 19.98 -10.31
C ASN A 495 44.14 19.45 -10.75
N ALA A 496 43.04 19.91 -10.13
CA ALA A 496 41.70 19.63 -10.63
C ALA A 496 41.53 20.22 -12.05
N GLY A 497 41.25 19.36 -13.03
CA GLY A 497 41.05 19.75 -14.43
C GLY A 497 39.75 20.53 -14.63
N SER A 498 39.55 21.11 -15.82
CA SER A 498 38.26 21.74 -16.18
C SER A 498 37.10 20.74 -16.10
N LEU A 499 37.31 19.52 -16.60
CA LEU A 499 36.31 18.45 -16.58
C LEU A 499 36.01 17.93 -15.15
N ASP A 500 36.99 17.99 -14.24
CA ASP A 500 36.78 17.62 -12.82
C ASP A 500 35.80 18.62 -12.16
N ARG A 501 35.94 19.92 -12.46
CA ARG A 501 35.03 20.97 -11.98
C ARG A 501 33.63 20.87 -12.59
N GLU A 502 33.55 20.50 -13.87
CA GLU A 502 32.27 20.28 -14.55
C GLU A 502 31.49 19.14 -13.90
N VAL A 503 32.11 17.97 -13.71
CA VAL A 503 31.46 16.83 -13.03
C VAL A 503 31.08 17.17 -11.60
N TRP A 504 31.95 17.89 -10.86
CA TRP A 504 31.62 18.39 -9.52
C TRP A 504 30.35 19.24 -9.53
N ALA A 505 30.24 20.20 -10.45
CA ALA A 505 29.09 21.09 -10.56
C ALA A 505 27.80 20.34 -10.93
N GLU A 506 27.87 19.37 -11.85
CA GLU A 506 26.71 18.56 -12.24
C GLU A 506 26.14 17.73 -11.08
N PHE A 507 27.00 17.12 -10.26
CA PHE A 507 26.56 16.38 -9.07
C PHE A 507 25.86 17.25 -8.05
N HIS A 508 26.35 18.48 -7.84
CA HIS A 508 25.72 19.41 -6.92
C HIS A 508 24.40 19.98 -7.46
N ALA A 509 24.20 19.98 -8.79
CA ALA A 509 22.97 20.44 -9.42
C ALA A 509 21.86 19.37 -9.41
N ASP A 510 22.20 18.08 -9.61
CA ASP A 510 21.21 16.99 -9.69
C ASP A 510 21.79 15.65 -9.16
N TRP A 511 21.75 15.51 -7.84
CA TRP A 511 22.21 14.31 -7.13
C TRP A 511 21.44 13.05 -7.52
N GLU A 512 20.13 13.17 -7.79
CA GLU A 512 19.28 12.01 -8.07
C GLU A 512 19.58 11.42 -9.44
N LYS A 513 19.58 12.24 -10.49
CA LYS A 513 19.88 11.79 -11.85
C LYS A 513 21.26 11.15 -11.94
N LEU A 514 22.25 11.76 -11.29
CA LEU A 514 23.64 11.40 -11.50
C LEU A 514 24.09 10.16 -10.72
N ALA A 515 23.54 9.93 -9.52
CA ALA A 515 23.76 8.68 -8.79
C ALA A 515 23.14 7.46 -9.53
N VAL A 516 21.96 7.65 -10.15
CA VAL A 516 21.32 6.61 -10.98
C VAL A 516 22.15 6.32 -12.22
N GLU A 517 22.61 7.38 -12.91
CA GLU A 517 23.45 7.27 -14.10
C GLU A 517 24.75 6.50 -13.78
N CYS A 518 25.43 6.80 -12.68
CA CYS A 518 26.66 6.12 -12.27
C CYS A 518 26.47 4.62 -12.02
N GLU A 519 25.35 4.25 -11.39
CA GLU A 519 25.07 2.85 -11.06
C GLU A 519 24.64 2.05 -12.30
N MET A 520 23.92 2.67 -13.23
CA MET A 520 23.65 2.10 -14.55
C MET A 520 24.94 1.90 -15.36
N LEU A 521 25.83 2.90 -15.37
CA LEU A 521 27.14 2.82 -16.01
C LEU A 521 27.99 1.70 -15.40
N ARG A 522 28.09 1.65 -14.07
CA ARG A 522 28.87 0.62 -13.36
C ARG A 522 28.35 -0.78 -13.67
N ARG A 523 27.03 -1.00 -13.63
CA ARG A 523 26.40 -2.29 -13.98
C ARG A 523 26.65 -2.69 -15.44
N ASN A 524 26.58 -1.75 -16.37
CA ASN A 524 26.82 -2.07 -17.78
C ASN A 524 28.30 -2.40 -18.06
N LEU A 525 29.22 -1.83 -17.30
CA LEU A 525 30.66 -2.15 -17.35
C LEU A 525 31.00 -3.47 -16.66
N ASP A 526 30.27 -3.83 -15.60
CA ASP A 526 30.52 -5.02 -14.77
C ASP A 526 29.77 -6.29 -15.25
N ARG A 527 29.35 -6.35 -16.53
CA ARG A 527 28.55 -7.48 -17.10
C ARG A 527 29.19 -8.87 -16.97
N ALA A 528 30.43 -8.97 -16.49
CA ALA A 528 31.16 -10.22 -16.28
C ALA A 528 31.21 -10.70 -14.81
N ALA A 529 30.76 -9.91 -13.82
CA ALA A 529 30.83 -10.30 -12.40
C ALA A 529 29.45 -10.70 -11.84
N PRO A 530 29.32 -11.85 -11.14
CA PRO A 530 28.12 -12.15 -10.39
C PRO A 530 27.90 -11.11 -9.29
N PRO A 531 26.65 -10.81 -8.89
CA PRO A 531 26.38 -9.83 -7.85
C PRO A 531 27.01 -10.28 -6.54
N GLU A 532 28.06 -9.58 -6.10
CA GLU A 532 28.64 -9.78 -4.77
C GLU A 532 27.58 -9.38 -3.73
N ASP A 533 27.11 -10.38 -2.97
CA ASP A 533 26.35 -10.20 -1.74
C ASP A 533 27.26 -9.54 -0.68
N GLU A 534 27.46 -8.23 -0.76
CA GLU A 534 28.05 -7.48 0.34
C GLU A 534 27.01 -7.21 1.43
N THR A 535 27.06 -8.09 2.43
CA THR A 535 26.76 -7.91 3.85
C THR A 535 26.40 -6.48 4.29
N ASP A 536 25.11 -6.16 4.37
CA ASP A 536 24.58 -5.26 5.40
C ASP A 536 23.31 -5.94 5.96
N GLU A 537 23.48 -6.61 7.09
CA GLU A 537 22.45 -7.40 7.78
C GLU A 537 21.36 -6.47 8.35
N LEU A 538 20.32 -6.22 7.56
CA LEU A 538 19.02 -5.81 8.08
C LEU A 538 17.93 -6.68 7.42
N LEU A 539 17.71 -7.83 8.07
CA LEU A 539 16.55 -8.73 8.01
C LEU A 539 15.91 -8.95 6.62
N VAL A 540 16.35 -9.99 5.92
CA VAL A 540 15.60 -10.60 4.81
C VAL A 540 15.48 -12.11 5.08
N PRO A 541 14.26 -12.68 5.19
CA PRO A 541 14.06 -14.13 5.08
C PRO A 541 14.47 -14.62 3.70
N GLU A 542 15.25 -15.70 3.67
CA GLU A 542 15.77 -16.35 2.47
C GLU A 542 14.65 -16.67 1.46
N ASP A 543 14.90 -16.30 0.20
CA ASP A 543 14.22 -16.72 -1.05
C ASP A 543 13.67 -15.56 -1.89
N TYR A 544 14.51 -15.05 -2.80
CA TYR A 544 14.10 -14.11 -3.86
C TYR A 544 14.79 -14.42 -5.19
N THR A 545 14.07 -14.21 -6.29
CA THR A 545 14.49 -14.52 -7.66
C THR A 545 14.97 -13.29 -8.45
N GLY A 546 15.70 -13.57 -9.54
CA GLY A 546 16.73 -12.69 -10.14
C GLY A 546 16.29 -11.34 -10.71
N GLU A 547 15.02 -11.11 -11.01
CA GLU A 547 14.55 -9.84 -11.59
C GLU A 547 13.89 -8.91 -10.56
N THR A 548 13.20 -9.44 -9.54
CA THR A 548 12.81 -8.70 -8.32
C THR A 548 14.03 -8.16 -7.59
N ARG A 549 15.20 -8.80 -7.78
CA ARG A 549 16.50 -8.26 -7.34
C ARG A 549 16.75 -6.89 -7.98
N ARG A 550 16.45 -6.59 -9.25
CA ARG A 550 16.92 -5.35 -9.92
C ARG A 550 16.33 -4.04 -9.39
N VAL A 551 15.02 -3.95 -9.15
CA VAL A 551 14.39 -2.71 -8.67
C VAL A 551 14.43 -2.54 -7.17
N VAL A 552 14.32 -3.64 -6.43
CA VAL A 552 14.74 -3.66 -5.02
C VAL A 552 16.20 -3.22 -4.93
N THR A 553 17.07 -3.64 -5.88
CA THR A 553 18.46 -3.17 -5.94
C THR A 553 18.56 -1.71 -6.40
N GLU A 554 17.72 -1.13 -7.26
CA GLU A 554 17.81 0.30 -7.63
C GLU A 554 17.43 1.23 -6.48
N GLN A 555 16.34 0.93 -5.78
CA GLN A 555 15.94 1.71 -4.61
C GLN A 555 16.88 1.44 -3.42
N ARG A 556 17.35 0.20 -3.24
CA ARG A 556 18.45 -0.10 -2.29
C ARG A 556 19.72 0.61 -2.71
N ILE A 557 20.06 0.71 -3.99
CA ILE A 557 21.24 1.44 -4.48
C ILE A 557 21.12 2.92 -4.14
N LYS A 558 19.96 3.54 -4.42
CA LYS A 558 19.68 4.94 -4.07
C LYS A 558 19.83 5.17 -2.56
N GLN A 559 19.19 4.32 -1.74
CA GLN A 559 19.26 4.43 -0.29
C GLN A 559 20.64 4.06 0.27
N ASN A 560 21.33 3.08 -0.31
CA ASN A 560 22.66 2.62 0.09
C ASN A 560 23.74 3.64 -0.31
N PHE A 561 23.60 4.30 -1.46
CA PHE A 561 24.45 5.43 -1.83
C PHE A 561 24.33 6.54 -0.78
N PHE A 562 23.11 7.01 -0.50
CA PHE A 562 22.89 8.04 0.52
C PHE A 562 23.41 7.61 1.90
N ARG A 563 23.08 6.39 2.33
CA ARG A 563 23.56 5.82 3.60
C ARG A 563 25.07 5.79 3.68
N ARG A 564 25.75 5.22 2.68
CA ARG A 564 27.22 5.13 2.66
C ARG A 564 27.87 6.50 2.58
N ALA A 565 27.31 7.42 1.79
CA ALA A 565 27.82 8.79 1.70
C ALA A 565 27.76 9.49 3.06
N VAL A 566 26.59 9.48 3.71
CA VAL A 566 26.40 10.08 5.04
C VAL A 566 27.27 9.40 6.09
N LEU A 567 27.21 8.07 6.24
CA LEU A 567 28.00 7.35 7.24
C LEU A 567 29.50 7.55 7.03
N SER A 568 29.99 7.50 5.78
CA SER A 568 31.41 7.73 5.51
C SER A 568 31.85 9.15 5.87
N SER A 569 30.95 10.13 5.70
CA SER A 569 31.22 11.51 6.07
C SER A 569 31.37 11.72 7.58
N TYR A 570 30.64 10.93 8.36
CA TYR A 570 30.70 10.94 9.83
C TYR A 570 31.63 9.86 10.40
N GLN A 571 32.52 9.28 9.59
CA GLN A 571 33.43 8.18 10.00
C GLN A 571 32.71 6.97 10.63
N GLY A 572 31.44 6.73 10.25
CA GLY A 572 30.61 5.68 10.83
C GLY A 572 30.30 5.91 12.31
N ARG A 573 30.12 7.18 12.72
CA ARG A 573 29.76 7.55 14.09
C ARG A 573 28.52 8.41 14.13
N CYS A 574 27.67 8.21 15.13
CA CYS A 574 26.56 9.11 15.39
C CYS A 574 27.10 10.50 15.76
N CYS A 575 26.68 11.55 15.05
CA CYS A 575 27.16 12.90 15.29
C CYS A 575 26.73 13.51 16.64
N MET A 576 25.78 12.88 17.34
CA MET A 576 25.29 13.34 18.65
C MET A 576 25.89 12.58 19.84
N SER A 577 26.17 11.27 19.70
CA SER A 577 26.70 10.42 20.80
C SER A 577 28.07 9.82 20.55
N GLY A 578 28.59 9.86 19.32
CA GLY A 578 29.80 9.15 18.93
C GLY A 578 29.63 7.62 18.81
N LEU A 579 28.41 7.08 18.93
CA LEU A 579 28.12 5.65 18.77
C LEU A 579 28.65 5.17 17.41
N SER A 580 29.44 4.10 17.41
CA SER A 580 30.12 3.57 16.20
C SER A 580 29.67 2.18 15.78
N GLU A 581 28.66 1.60 16.44
CA GLU A 581 28.08 0.30 16.07
C GLU A 581 27.20 0.45 14.82
N PRO A 582 27.61 -0.05 13.64
CA PRO A 582 26.94 0.25 12.37
C PRO A 582 25.47 -0.19 12.32
N ARG A 583 25.12 -1.27 13.02
CA ARG A 583 23.74 -1.81 13.08
C ARG A 583 22.76 -0.88 13.81
N LEU A 584 23.28 0.04 14.63
CA LEU A 584 22.50 1.00 15.38
C LEU A 584 22.52 2.41 14.75
N LEU A 585 23.22 2.57 13.62
CA LEU A 585 23.34 3.84 12.91
C LEU A 585 22.35 3.96 11.76
N VAL A 586 21.78 5.15 11.65
CA VAL A 586 20.81 5.55 10.63
C VAL A 586 21.37 6.77 9.91
N ALA A 587 21.27 6.77 8.58
CA ALA A 587 21.46 7.97 7.78
C ALA A 587 20.12 8.71 7.74
N SER A 588 19.94 9.63 8.68
CA SER A 588 18.71 10.37 8.89
C SER A 588 18.63 11.56 7.93
N HIS A 589 17.45 11.81 7.35
CA HIS A 589 17.22 12.97 6.49
C HIS A 589 16.82 14.18 7.32
N ILE A 590 17.44 15.34 7.07
CA ILE A 590 17.09 16.58 7.77
C ILE A 590 15.74 17.10 7.29
N VAL A 591 15.56 17.22 5.97
CA VAL A 591 14.28 17.38 5.30
C VAL A 591 13.82 15.99 4.84
N PRO A 592 12.66 15.48 5.32
CA PRO A 592 12.20 14.13 5.01
C PRO A 592 12.14 13.84 3.51
N TRP A 593 12.50 12.61 3.15
CA TRP A 593 12.53 12.10 1.78
C TRP A 593 11.27 12.38 0.95
N SER A 594 10.10 12.45 1.60
CA SER A 594 8.82 12.71 0.94
C SER A 594 8.57 14.19 0.61
N LYS A 595 9.31 15.12 1.21
CA LYS A 595 9.07 16.56 1.15
C LYS A 595 9.97 17.30 0.16
N ASP A 596 11.17 16.78 -0.10
CA ASP A 596 12.11 17.37 -1.05
C ASP A 596 12.70 16.31 -1.96
N LYS A 597 12.14 16.19 -3.18
CA LYS A 597 12.57 15.18 -4.17
C LYS A 597 13.98 15.46 -4.68
N ALA A 598 14.32 16.72 -4.91
CA ALA A 598 15.60 17.11 -5.52
C ALA A 598 16.79 16.79 -4.60
N ASN A 599 16.60 16.83 -3.28
CA ASN A 599 17.67 16.62 -2.30
C ASN A 599 17.63 15.24 -1.61
N ARG A 600 16.94 14.25 -2.17
CA ARG A 600 16.85 12.89 -1.59
C ARG A 600 18.20 12.20 -1.43
N LEU A 601 19.06 12.34 -2.44
CA LEU A 601 20.39 11.74 -2.48
C LEU A 601 21.50 12.72 -2.13
N ASN A 602 21.16 13.97 -1.79
CA ASN A 602 22.12 14.99 -1.38
C ASN A 602 22.63 14.70 0.04
N PRO A 603 23.91 14.30 0.24
CA PRO A 603 24.40 13.94 1.57
C PRO A 603 24.41 15.11 2.57
N SER A 604 24.37 16.36 2.10
CA SER A 604 24.19 17.55 2.97
C SER A 604 22.78 17.67 3.55
N ASN A 605 21.82 16.88 3.08
CA ASN A 605 20.51 16.68 3.72
C ASN A 605 20.54 15.50 4.71
N GLY A 606 21.73 14.99 5.07
CA GLY A 606 21.89 13.80 5.91
C GLY A 606 22.63 14.05 7.22
N LEU A 607 22.20 13.35 8.27
CA LEU A 607 22.90 13.22 9.55
C LEU A 607 23.14 11.74 9.86
N CYS A 608 24.32 11.40 10.36
CA CYS A 608 24.53 10.06 10.93
C CYS A 608 24.04 10.05 12.38
N LEU A 609 22.94 9.36 12.66
CA LEU A 609 22.29 9.32 13.97
C LEU A 609 22.21 7.88 14.50
N SER A 610 22.14 7.73 15.82
CA SER A 610 21.71 6.46 16.41
C SER A 610 20.21 6.26 16.15
N ALA A 611 19.71 5.03 16.15
CA ALA A 611 18.28 4.76 15.95
C ALA A 611 17.36 5.53 16.91
N ILE A 612 17.82 5.80 18.14
CA ILE A 612 17.07 6.57 19.13
C ILE A 612 17.09 8.07 18.80
N HIS A 613 18.25 8.59 18.41
CA HIS A 613 18.40 10.00 18.03
C HIS A 613 17.65 10.32 16.75
N ASP A 614 17.71 9.43 15.76
CA ASP A 614 16.94 9.49 14.52
C ASP A 614 15.44 9.64 14.83
N ARG A 615 14.89 8.74 15.66
CA ARG A 615 13.48 8.83 16.03
C ARG A 615 13.13 10.07 16.84
N ALA A 616 14.02 10.54 17.71
CA ALA A 616 13.80 11.78 18.44
C ALA A 616 13.85 13.01 17.51
N PHE A 617 14.74 13.01 16.53
CA PHE A 617 14.91 14.06 15.53
C PHE A 617 13.70 14.11 14.59
N ASP A 618 13.32 12.98 13.98
CA ASP A 618 12.15 12.83 13.09
C ASP A 618 10.83 13.28 13.73
N LYS A 619 10.69 13.06 15.05
CA LYS A 619 9.51 13.46 15.81
C LYS A 619 9.55 14.92 16.26
N GLY A 620 10.61 15.65 15.91
CA GLY A 620 10.82 17.03 16.31
C GLY A 620 11.07 17.21 17.80
N LEU A 621 11.42 16.14 18.52
CA LEU A 621 11.73 16.20 19.95
C LEU A 621 13.15 16.75 20.18
N ILE A 622 14.02 16.61 19.19
CA ILE A 622 15.36 17.17 19.12
C ILE A 622 15.51 17.90 17.77
N THR A 623 16.27 18.99 17.74
CA THR A 623 16.65 19.69 16.50
C THR A 623 18.05 20.30 16.64
N LEU A 624 18.55 20.96 15.58
CA LEU A 624 19.83 21.69 15.60
C LEU A 624 19.63 23.20 15.40
N THR A 625 20.42 24.04 16.08
CA THR A 625 20.55 25.49 15.80
C THR A 625 21.34 25.76 14.52
N ASP A 626 21.45 27.02 14.10
CA ASP A 626 22.26 27.42 12.95
C ASP A 626 23.76 27.19 13.18
N ASP A 627 24.20 27.20 14.44
CA ASP A 627 25.56 26.80 14.86
C ASP A 627 25.67 25.29 15.15
N PHE A 628 24.72 24.48 14.67
CA PHE A 628 24.64 23.03 14.87
C PHE A 628 24.67 22.55 16.32
N LYS A 629 24.16 23.37 17.26
CA LYS A 629 23.92 22.95 18.65
C LYS A 629 22.63 22.17 18.75
N ILE A 630 22.66 21.06 19.47
CA ILE A 630 21.51 20.22 19.74
C ILE A 630 20.55 20.97 20.67
N VAL A 631 19.28 20.99 20.31
CA VAL A 631 18.19 21.54 21.13
C VAL A 631 17.21 20.43 21.43
N VAL A 632 17.03 20.13 22.71
CA VAL A 632 16.04 19.19 23.21
C VAL A 632 14.77 19.95 23.60
N SER A 633 13.62 19.45 23.16
CA SER A 633 12.31 20.06 23.38
C SER A 633 11.98 20.25 24.86
N LYS A 634 11.17 21.28 25.16
CA LYS A 634 10.62 21.53 26.51
C LYS A 634 9.76 20.36 27.01
N GLU A 635 9.16 19.61 26.10
CA GLU A 635 8.43 18.39 26.44
C GLU A 635 9.35 17.33 27.04
N LEU A 636 10.45 16.98 26.37
CA LEU A 636 11.42 16.01 26.90
C LEU A 636 12.07 16.49 28.18
N LYS A 637 12.39 17.79 28.28
CA LYS A 637 12.97 18.41 29.50
C LYS A 637 12.07 18.28 30.74
N ARG A 638 10.76 18.09 30.58
CA ARG A 638 9.80 17.91 31.68
C ARG A 638 9.66 16.46 32.12
N LYS A 639 10.13 15.49 31.33
CA LYS A 639 10.04 14.06 31.65
C LYS A 639 11.06 13.71 32.73
N LYS A 640 10.61 12.96 33.75
CA LYS A 640 11.45 12.49 34.86
C LYS A 640 11.93 11.04 34.67
N GLU A 641 11.83 10.52 33.46
CA GLU A 641 12.23 9.15 33.14
C GLU A 641 13.76 9.03 33.16
N PRO A 642 14.34 8.01 33.83
CA PRO A 642 15.79 7.87 33.97
C PRO A 642 16.53 7.91 32.63
N PHE A 643 16.00 7.20 31.62
CA PHE A 643 16.59 7.20 30.27
C PHE A 643 16.64 8.59 29.64
N VAL A 644 15.59 9.40 29.80
CA VAL A 644 15.56 10.77 29.24
C VAL A 644 16.61 11.63 29.93
N ILE A 645 16.68 11.57 31.26
CA ILE A 645 17.61 12.34 32.08
C ILE A 645 19.08 11.97 31.79
N GLU A 646 19.36 10.69 31.63
CA GLU A 646 20.73 10.18 31.50
C GLU A 646 21.24 10.18 30.06
N VAL A 647 20.36 10.03 29.07
CA VAL A 647 20.76 9.82 27.66
C VAL A 647 20.43 11.00 26.76
N LEU A 648 19.24 11.60 26.89
CA LEU A 648 18.77 12.63 25.94
C LEU A 648 19.03 14.05 26.43
N LEU A 649 18.73 14.36 27.69
CA LEU A 649 18.94 15.70 28.25
C LEU A 649 20.41 16.15 28.22
N PRO A 650 21.42 15.29 28.45
CA PRO A 650 22.81 15.71 28.42
C PRO A 650 23.28 16.17 27.03
N LEU A 651 22.52 15.85 25.97
CA LEU A 651 22.81 16.30 24.61
C LEU A 651 22.48 17.78 24.41
N ASP A 652 21.54 18.34 25.17
CA ASP A 652 21.08 19.72 25.01
C ASP A 652 22.25 20.72 25.12
N GLY A 653 22.37 21.60 24.15
CA GLY A 653 23.42 22.60 24.06
C GLY A 653 24.77 22.10 23.53
N ARG A 654 24.97 20.79 23.34
CA ARG A 654 26.19 20.25 22.70
C ARG A 654 26.20 20.56 21.21
N VAL A 655 27.37 20.85 20.67
CA VAL A 655 27.58 20.92 19.21
C VAL A 655 27.72 19.49 18.69
N ILE A 656 27.07 19.15 17.58
CA ILE A 656 27.30 17.85 16.94
C ILE A 656 28.73 17.73 16.43
N GLU A 657 29.23 16.50 16.34
CA GLU A 657 30.49 16.25 15.63
C GLU A 657 30.28 16.58 14.15
N PRO A 658 31.08 17.50 13.55
CA PRO A 658 30.92 17.86 12.15
C PRO A 658 31.39 16.70 11.26
N PRO A 659 30.76 16.48 10.10
CA PRO A 659 31.27 15.51 9.16
C PRO A 659 32.56 16.00 8.49
N GLU A 660 33.37 15.07 7.97
CA GLU A 660 34.57 15.41 7.20
C GLU A 660 34.23 16.08 5.86
N ARG A 661 33.04 15.81 5.31
CA ARG A 661 32.56 16.28 4.01
C ARG A 661 31.05 16.54 4.05
N PHE A 662 30.50 17.15 3.01
CA PHE A 662 29.04 17.34 2.85
C PHE A 662 28.37 17.85 4.13
N ALA A 663 28.88 18.96 4.68
CA ALA A 663 28.33 19.54 5.89
C ALA A 663 26.81 19.79 5.72
N PRO A 664 26.00 19.60 6.77
CA PRO A 664 24.57 19.88 6.71
C PRO A 664 24.31 21.31 6.26
N GLN A 665 23.47 21.49 5.24
CA GLN A 665 23.14 22.85 4.80
C GLN A 665 22.27 23.56 5.84
N PRO A 666 22.58 24.82 6.21
CA PRO A 666 21.80 25.56 7.20
C PRO A 666 20.32 25.67 6.86
N GLU A 667 19.98 25.73 5.56
CA GLU A 667 18.61 25.80 5.06
C GLU A 667 17.78 24.56 5.44
N PHE A 668 18.35 23.36 5.33
CA PHE A 668 17.66 22.12 5.74
C PHE A 668 17.42 22.09 7.25
N VAL A 669 18.43 22.50 8.03
CA VAL A 669 18.31 22.55 9.49
C VAL A 669 17.27 23.58 9.92
N ALA A 670 17.25 24.75 9.28
CA ALA A 670 16.24 25.78 9.51
C ALA A 670 14.84 25.28 9.14
N TRP A 671 14.70 24.55 8.04
CA TRP A 671 13.45 23.90 7.65
C TRP A 671 12.99 22.91 8.73
N HIS A 672 13.87 22.02 9.19
CA HIS A 672 13.54 21.04 10.23
C HIS A 672 13.07 21.73 11.52
N ARG A 673 13.81 22.76 11.96
CA ARG A 673 13.43 23.57 13.14
C ARG A 673 12.08 24.25 13.00
N LYS A 674 11.69 24.66 11.79
CA LYS A 674 10.44 25.37 11.55
C LYS A 674 9.26 24.41 11.44
N GLU A 675 9.42 23.34 10.67
CA GLU A 675 8.31 22.47 10.26
C GLU A 675 8.13 21.27 11.18
N LEU A 676 9.20 20.76 11.81
CA LEU A 676 9.17 19.53 12.60
C LEU A 676 9.33 19.78 14.10
N PHE A 677 10.23 20.68 14.53
CA PHE A 677 10.53 20.88 15.95
C PHE A 677 9.31 21.33 16.76
N VAL A 678 8.97 20.55 17.78
CA VAL A 678 7.68 20.67 18.49
C VAL A 678 7.50 22.01 19.21
N ASP A 679 8.58 22.62 19.72
CA ASP A 679 8.48 23.88 20.47
C ASP A 679 8.28 25.11 19.57
N ASN A 680 8.47 24.97 18.24
CA ASN A 680 8.29 26.04 17.26
C ASN A 680 6.97 25.91 16.47
N ARG A 681 6.24 24.81 16.63
CA ARG A 681 4.89 24.66 16.06
C ARG A 681 3.92 25.54 16.85
N LYS A 682 3.28 26.48 16.16
CA LYS A 682 2.19 27.31 16.70
C LYS A 682 0.93 26.49 16.97
#